data_AF-A0A9W7BR36-F1
#
_entry.id   AF-A0A9W7BR36-F1
#
_cell.length_a   1.000
_cell.length_b   1.000
_cell.length_c   1.000
_cell.angle_alpha   90.00
_cell.angle_beta   90.00
_cell.angle_gamma   90.00
#
_symmetry.space_group_name_H-M   'P 1'
#
loop_
_entity.id
_entity.type
_entity.pdbx_description
1 polymer ?
#
loop_
_entity_poly.entity_id
_entity_poly.type
_entity_poly.pdbx_seq_one_letter_code
_entity_poly.pdbx_strand_id
1 'polypeptide(L)'
;MAGRLITTSKKSYTPWNPAVRLRVERDIESARVNEEKKKQDDADQVLNALRRGSELAEVPSSAVDADLTRPGDPFTLFPEGSGKKRPRNELDSQSNVKHPKTGKAREGVSILHEPARAFKPEVNNKEAYDRREEGRKLSSDPAAMFMKVKDRKPKETLEERARREHDAEKAKKKEQKREKKKEKKREKKEMKRLKKERGSFKLDRSPTHTALVLQTILILTVLLLLNPSLASAQQSHRPQKIAIIGSGVGGTYVSQFLSESDVSFETTIFDSQSTVGGRVKSIDVTFDNQVATVELGASIAYGGNQYIHTYASKLNLDKITPSEDNPKNTFGIYDPATDSFVFRQSKTLPESWYFPKYLPKFANSFLLSAYRKIEIFLLYRNTLNPLFAYVKEAASRLDDLYPKLNSGATFSDCVQVWESINLSKYLTSSFSDFYKASVSSEDLRLLTQLSTAVNRVNYNHATETLPTLVSLISHVPIVYGDLFAVSGGNARLLSKLAESSNSLQLNTKVGLIVYNPQSWTFNVYSDSGSLLGGFDAVVMATPFQQAGGLEFKIQSMVDPSVLMPLYFDNGGEFEDVEESTVTMTKKEFHNSRTNTDYITTVTTVIEASRVKIEEFGGQGEVPESIYFASSKDTTELYGESGIFSVTQLKVSEDSGTRLFKIFSQRVLNEVEVKRIFEGGKILAAHAWDSGTAAVTPDNPTSTFNGGAYPHFGPTLEEQPPPTAFKIFADGIFYPTAFESTGSAMELAAIGAKVVANMIIEEAIELERISNRDKNPDASYQEL
;
A
#
# COMPACT_ATOMS: atom_id res chain seq x y z
N MET A 1 -47.95 2.27 -14.62
CA MET A 1 -48.12 0.97 -15.31
C MET A 1 -46.77 0.26 -15.35
N ALA A 2 -46.60 -0.84 -16.11
CA ALA A 2 -45.35 -1.61 -16.22
C ALA A 2 -44.83 -2.25 -14.91
N GLY A 3 -45.65 -3.13 -14.32
CA GLY A 3 -45.21 -4.10 -13.33
C GLY A 3 -45.71 -5.50 -13.68
N ARG A 4 -44.94 -6.25 -14.50
CA ARG A 4 -45.11 -7.69 -14.80
C ARG A 4 -44.05 -8.16 -15.81
N LEU A 5 -43.15 -9.06 -15.39
CA LEU A 5 -42.66 -10.27 -16.09
C LEU A 5 -41.30 -10.72 -15.55
N ILE A 6 -41.35 -11.62 -14.57
CA ILE A 6 -40.24 -12.51 -14.16
C ILE A 6 -40.85 -13.93 -14.11
N THR A 7 -40.02 -14.96 -14.26
CA THR A 7 -40.38 -16.36 -14.59
C THR A 7 -40.82 -16.53 -16.06
N THR A 8 -40.34 -17.49 -16.86
CA THR A 8 -39.31 -18.57 -16.69
C THR A 8 -38.34 -18.49 -17.89
N SER A 9 -37.25 -19.26 -18.05
CA SER A 9 -36.90 -20.61 -17.58
C SER A 9 -35.38 -20.86 -17.63
N LYS A 10 -34.91 -21.96 -17.03
CA LYS A 10 -33.56 -22.48 -17.31
C LYS A 10 -33.54 -23.12 -18.71
N LYS A 11 -32.61 -22.71 -19.57
CA LYS A 11 -32.12 -23.51 -20.68
C LYS A 11 -30.60 -23.54 -20.66
N SER A 12 -30.05 -24.68 -21.06
CA SER A 12 -28.61 -24.90 -21.24
C SER A 12 -28.07 -24.02 -22.36
N TYR A 13 -26.88 -23.46 -22.18
CA TYR A 13 -26.07 -22.99 -23.29
C TYR A 13 -25.69 -24.20 -24.15
N THR A 14 -26.18 -24.26 -25.39
CA THR A 14 -25.50 -24.97 -26.46
C THR A 14 -24.33 -24.12 -26.95
N PRO A 15 -23.16 -24.70 -27.26
CA PRO A 15 -22.09 -23.98 -27.94
C PRO A 15 -22.59 -23.33 -29.24
N TRP A 16 -22.03 -22.18 -29.61
CA TRP A 16 -22.33 -21.54 -30.89
C TRP A 16 -21.81 -22.40 -32.04
N ASN A 17 -22.60 -22.50 -33.12
CA ASN A 17 -22.17 -23.16 -34.35
C ASN A 17 -20.92 -22.42 -34.91
N PRO A 18 -19.78 -23.09 -35.14
CA PRO A 18 -18.56 -22.46 -35.64
C PRO A 18 -18.77 -21.66 -36.95
N ALA A 19 -19.66 -22.11 -37.83
CA ALA A 19 -19.97 -21.41 -39.08
C ALA A 19 -20.71 -20.06 -38.85
N VAL A 20 -21.39 -19.90 -37.71
CA VAL A 20 -22.00 -18.62 -37.31
C VAL A 20 -20.93 -17.72 -36.67
N ARG A 21 -20.04 -18.27 -35.86
CA ARG A 21 -18.90 -17.54 -35.28
C ARG A 21 -18.01 -16.95 -36.38
N LEU A 22 -17.56 -17.78 -37.33
CA LEU A 22 -16.73 -17.34 -38.46
C LEU A 22 -17.43 -16.31 -39.36
N ARG A 23 -18.75 -16.40 -39.51
CA ARG A 23 -19.52 -15.33 -40.19
C ARG A 23 -19.45 -14.02 -39.40
N VAL A 24 -19.73 -14.04 -38.10
CA VAL A 24 -19.70 -12.84 -37.26
C VAL A 24 -18.30 -12.20 -37.22
N GLU A 25 -17.24 -12.99 -37.07
CA GLU A 25 -15.85 -12.51 -37.06
C GLU A 25 -15.47 -11.85 -38.39
N ARG A 26 -15.83 -12.46 -39.52
CA ARG A 26 -15.61 -11.88 -40.86
C ARG A 26 -16.48 -10.63 -41.09
N ASP A 27 -17.73 -10.63 -40.63
CA ASP A 27 -18.63 -9.50 -40.80
C ASP A 27 -18.20 -8.31 -39.89
N ILE A 28 -17.55 -8.58 -38.75
CA ILE A 28 -16.84 -7.58 -37.90
C ILE A 28 -15.60 -7.03 -38.61
N GLU A 29 -14.73 -7.89 -39.15
CA GLU A 29 -13.53 -7.42 -39.87
C GLU A 29 -13.90 -6.61 -41.12
N SER A 30 -15.00 -7.00 -41.80
CA SER A 30 -15.58 -6.21 -42.89
C SER A 30 -16.08 -4.85 -42.44
N ALA A 31 -16.53 -4.69 -41.19
CA ALA A 31 -16.85 -3.37 -40.63
C ALA A 31 -15.58 -2.58 -40.28
N ARG A 32 -14.58 -3.23 -39.69
CA ARG A 32 -13.29 -2.63 -39.30
C ARG A 32 -12.58 -2.00 -40.51
N VAL A 33 -12.43 -2.77 -41.60
CA VAL A 33 -11.81 -2.30 -42.86
C VAL A 33 -12.60 -1.16 -43.51
N ASN A 34 -13.93 -1.15 -43.41
CA ASN A 34 -14.74 -0.03 -43.91
C ASN A 34 -14.60 1.23 -43.03
N GLU A 35 -14.39 1.09 -41.72
CA GLU A 35 -14.14 2.23 -40.83
C GLU A 35 -12.74 2.80 -41.01
N GLU A 36 -11.71 1.96 -41.17
CA GLU A 36 -10.35 2.37 -41.54
C GLU A 36 -10.35 3.10 -42.89
N LYS A 37 -10.99 2.53 -43.91
CA LYS A 37 -11.10 3.18 -45.22
C LYS A 37 -11.81 4.52 -45.14
N LYS A 38 -12.87 4.65 -44.33
CA LYS A 38 -13.53 5.94 -44.11
C LYS A 38 -12.59 6.95 -43.43
N LYS A 39 -11.80 6.54 -42.43
CA LYS A 39 -10.79 7.41 -41.80
C LYS A 39 -9.74 7.87 -42.80
N GLN A 40 -9.35 7.02 -43.75
CA GLN A 40 -8.49 7.37 -44.88
C GLN A 40 -9.15 8.42 -45.79
N ASP A 41 -10.39 8.19 -46.24
CA ASP A 41 -11.16 9.10 -47.11
C ASP A 41 -11.43 10.46 -46.43
N ASP A 42 -11.65 10.48 -45.11
CA ASP A 42 -11.82 11.69 -44.30
C ASP A 42 -10.46 12.45 -44.13
N ALA A 43 -9.35 11.73 -43.93
CA ALA A 43 -8.00 12.31 -43.85
C ALA A 43 -7.52 12.90 -45.18
N ASP A 44 -7.74 12.21 -46.30
CA ASP A 44 -7.43 12.70 -47.64
C ASP A 44 -8.26 13.95 -48.00
N GLN A 45 -9.50 14.07 -47.51
CA GLN A 45 -10.26 15.31 -47.63
C GLN A 45 -9.63 16.48 -46.86
N VAL A 46 -9.14 16.26 -45.64
CA VAL A 46 -8.41 17.28 -44.87
C VAL A 46 -7.11 17.68 -45.59
N LEU A 47 -6.33 16.72 -46.10
CA LEU A 47 -5.09 16.98 -46.82
C LEU A 47 -5.33 17.79 -48.10
N ASN A 48 -6.40 17.47 -48.84
CA ASN A 48 -6.82 18.21 -50.02
C ASN A 48 -7.42 19.59 -49.71
N ALA A 49 -8.01 19.80 -48.53
CA ALA A 49 -8.44 21.11 -48.07
C ALA A 49 -7.24 22.01 -47.73
N LEU A 50 -6.23 21.45 -47.04
CA LEU A 50 -4.98 22.16 -46.71
C LEU A 50 -4.22 22.59 -47.98
N ARG A 51 -4.11 21.71 -48.98
CA ARG A 51 -3.50 22.06 -50.29
C ARG A 51 -4.18 23.23 -51.00
N ARG A 52 -5.51 23.32 -50.97
CA ARG A 52 -6.25 24.48 -51.52
C ARG A 52 -6.07 25.75 -50.70
N GLY A 53 -5.71 25.64 -49.42
CA GLY A 53 -5.34 26.79 -48.59
C GLY A 53 -4.00 27.39 -48.98
N SER A 54 -3.03 26.58 -49.38
CA SER A 54 -1.68 27.05 -49.78
C SER A 54 -1.62 27.76 -51.14
N GLU A 55 -2.60 27.59 -52.03
CA GLU A 55 -2.60 28.19 -53.38
C GLU A 55 -3.04 29.67 -53.42
N LEU A 56 -3.33 30.29 -52.27
CA LEU A 56 -3.86 31.66 -52.16
C LEU A 56 -2.87 32.68 -51.52
N ALA A 57 -1.58 32.35 -51.40
CA ALA A 57 -0.62 33.16 -50.62
C ALA A 57 0.81 33.29 -51.23
N GLU A 58 0.94 33.61 -52.51
CA GLU A 58 2.14 34.20 -53.10
C GLU A 58 1.76 35.60 -53.67
N VAL A 59 2.53 36.69 -53.51
CA VAL A 59 3.69 37.15 -54.32
C VAL A 59 3.93 38.63 -53.91
N PRO A 60 5.15 39.24 -53.89
CA PRO A 60 6.52 38.71 -53.76
C PRO A 60 7.36 39.44 -52.67
N SER A 61 8.67 39.15 -52.59
CA SER A 61 9.66 39.90 -51.80
C SER A 61 10.70 40.65 -52.67
N SER A 62 10.93 41.93 -52.40
CA SER A 62 12.12 42.71 -52.80
C SER A 62 12.17 44.04 -52.02
N ALA A 63 13.30 44.65 -51.66
CA ALA A 63 14.71 44.22 -51.56
C ALA A 63 15.48 45.23 -50.67
N VAL A 64 16.82 45.24 -50.72
CA VAL A 64 17.76 46.28 -50.23
C VAL A 64 18.11 46.26 -48.72
N ASP A 65 19.27 45.64 -48.44
CA ASP A 65 20.50 46.17 -47.80
C ASP A 65 20.50 47.23 -46.66
N ALA A 66 21.68 47.26 -46.01
CA ALA A 66 22.31 48.40 -45.31
C ALA A 66 22.15 48.57 -43.78
N ASP A 67 22.93 47.78 -43.03
CA ASP A 67 24.16 48.22 -42.32
C ASP A 67 24.13 49.26 -41.15
N LEU A 68 25.16 49.20 -40.31
CA LEU A 68 25.69 50.17 -39.33
C LEU A 68 24.83 50.72 -38.15
N THR A 69 25.23 50.29 -36.95
CA THR A 69 25.52 51.10 -35.74
C THR A 69 24.42 51.59 -34.76
N ARG A 70 24.88 51.70 -33.49
CA ARG A 70 24.28 52.43 -32.33
C ARG A 70 24.73 53.92 -32.38
N PRO A 71 24.43 54.82 -31.40
CA PRO A 71 23.52 54.76 -30.25
C PRO A 71 22.65 56.04 -30.01
N GLY A 72 21.78 56.03 -28.99
CA GLY A 72 21.50 57.23 -28.16
C GLY A 72 20.10 57.87 -28.20
N ASP A 73 19.50 58.01 -27.01
CA ASP A 73 18.80 59.17 -26.39
C ASP A 73 18.34 60.41 -27.21
N PRO A 74 17.38 61.24 -26.71
CA PRO A 74 16.46 61.08 -25.57
C PRO A 74 14.97 61.40 -25.94
N PHE A 75 14.06 61.44 -24.95
CA PHE A 75 13.21 62.64 -24.70
C PHE A 75 12.43 62.54 -23.37
N THR A 76 12.17 63.70 -22.73
CA THR A 76 11.47 63.84 -21.43
C THR A 76 10.10 64.49 -21.58
N LEU A 77 9.16 64.20 -20.68
CA LEU A 77 8.20 65.19 -20.18
C LEU A 77 7.68 64.83 -18.75
N PHE A 78 7.52 65.86 -17.91
CA PHE A 78 6.90 65.85 -16.56
C PHE A 78 5.68 66.79 -16.58
N PRO A 79 4.65 66.59 -15.72
CA PRO A 79 4.61 67.16 -14.35
C PRO A 79 3.98 66.18 -13.32
N GLU A 80 3.91 66.39 -12.00
CA GLU A 80 4.55 67.28 -11.00
C GLU A 80 4.53 66.51 -9.65
N GLY A 81 5.49 66.66 -8.72
CA GLY A 81 5.42 67.63 -7.61
C GLY A 81 4.52 67.17 -6.45
N SER A 82 4.90 67.13 -5.16
CA SER A 82 6.17 67.37 -4.45
C SER A 82 6.06 66.80 -3.01
N GLY A 83 7.10 66.60 -2.19
CA GLY A 83 8.55 66.68 -2.39
C GLY A 83 9.31 67.06 -1.10
N LYS A 84 10.60 66.65 -1.01
CA LYS A 84 11.63 67.05 0.00
C LYS A 84 11.47 66.39 1.40
N LYS A 85 12.54 66.01 2.14
CA LYS A 85 13.99 66.01 1.82
C LYS A 85 14.78 64.95 2.63
N ARG A 86 15.79 64.36 1.98
CA ARG A 86 16.98 63.64 2.54
C ARG A 86 18.11 64.68 2.86
N PRO A 87 19.34 64.35 3.33
CA PRO A 87 20.03 63.06 3.60
C PRO A 87 20.50 62.90 5.09
N ARG A 88 21.16 61.85 5.60
CA ARG A 88 22.05 60.74 5.12
C ARG A 88 23.55 61.08 5.01
N ASN A 89 24.40 60.10 5.35
CA ASN A 89 25.89 60.09 5.35
C ASN A 89 26.51 60.86 6.55
N GLU A 90 27.68 60.54 7.14
CA GLU A 90 28.66 59.45 6.91
C GLU A 90 29.60 59.22 8.13
N LEU A 91 30.30 58.07 8.14
CA LEU A 91 31.64 57.76 8.70
C LEU A 91 32.00 57.92 10.22
N ASP A 92 32.92 57.02 10.61
CA ASP A 92 33.98 57.06 11.65
C ASP A 92 33.75 57.59 13.08
N SER A 93 34.04 56.73 14.07
CA SER A 93 35.40 56.70 14.66
C SER A 93 35.54 55.62 15.76
N GLN A 94 36.78 55.42 16.26
CA GLN A 94 37.18 54.33 17.16
C GLN A 94 37.21 54.76 18.65
N SER A 95 37.45 53.77 19.53
CA SER A 95 38.13 53.92 20.84
C SER A 95 37.24 54.40 22.02
N ASN A 96 37.53 54.12 23.31
CA ASN A 96 38.45 53.14 23.90
C ASN A 96 38.21 52.90 25.41
N VAL A 97 38.63 51.72 25.91
CA VAL A 97 39.30 51.51 27.23
C VAL A 97 38.52 51.63 28.58
N LYS A 98 38.96 50.80 29.55
CA LYS A 98 38.80 50.83 31.04
C LYS A 98 37.53 50.28 31.72
N HIS A 99 37.60 48.97 32.00
CA HIS A 99 37.45 48.41 33.36
C HIS A 99 38.16 49.26 34.44
N PRO A 100 37.67 49.32 35.71
CA PRO A 100 37.89 48.22 36.70
C PRO A 100 36.70 47.93 37.66
N LYS A 101 36.49 46.67 38.12
CA LYS A 101 36.79 46.09 39.48
C LYS A 101 36.03 46.72 40.68
N THR A 102 35.62 46.04 41.77
CA THR A 102 35.58 44.61 42.22
C THR A 102 34.76 44.48 43.52
N GLY A 103 34.21 43.29 43.83
CA GLY A 103 33.63 42.89 45.15
C GLY A 103 32.32 42.09 44.97
N LYS A 104 32.01 40.93 45.57
CA LYS A 104 32.42 40.23 46.84
C LYS A 104 32.18 41.09 48.09
N ALA A 105 31.44 40.68 49.14
CA ALA A 105 30.60 39.48 49.43
C ALA A 105 29.60 39.86 50.58
N ARG A 106 28.87 39.03 51.35
CA ARG A 106 28.83 37.55 51.61
C ARG A 106 27.48 37.14 52.29
N GLU A 107 27.26 35.83 52.45
CA GLU A 107 26.39 35.06 53.39
C GLU A 107 25.46 35.73 54.44
N GLY A 108 24.31 35.07 54.70
CA GLY A 108 23.50 35.22 55.93
C GLY A 108 22.42 34.12 56.05
N VAL A 109 22.27 33.48 57.23
CA VAL A 109 21.38 32.31 57.48
C VAL A 109 20.71 32.36 58.87
N SER A 110 19.38 32.23 58.92
CA SER A 110 18.51 31.76 60.04
C SER A 110 17.06 31.73 59.49
N ILE A 111 16.19 30.70 59.58
CA ILE A 111 15.78 29.77 60.66
C ILE A 111 15.00 30.46 61.80
N LEU A 112 13.68 30.21 61.91
CA LEU A 112 12.97 29.72 63.12
C LEU A 112 11.43 29.51 62.90
N HIS A 113 10.77 28.91 63.89
CA HIS A 113 9.45 28.23 63.87
C HIS A 113 8.17 29.11 63.85
N GLU A 114 7.08 28.55 63.27
CA GLU A 114 5.79 28.10 63.88
C GLU A 114 5.32 28.61 65.28
N PRO A 115 4.03 28.46 65.72
CA PRO A 115 2.98 27.55 65.21
C PRO A 115 1.51 28.07 65.08
N ALA A 116 0.73 27.25 64.35
CA ALA A 116 -0.71 26.95 64.38
C ALA A 116 -1.74 27.71 65.29
N ARG A 117 -2.95 27.88 64.73
CA ARG A 117 -4.21 27.42 65.36
C ARG A 117 -5.33 27.17 64.34
N ALA A 118 -6.25 26.26 64.66
CA ALA A 118 -7.41 25.90 63.84
C ALA A 118 -8.71 26.00 64.66
N PHE A 119 -9.86 26.18 64.00
CA PHE A 119 -11.17 25.79 64.52
C PHE A 119 -12.11 25.34 63.39
N LYS A 120 -13.24 24.71 63.75
CA LYS A 120 -14.12 23.92 62.86
C LYS A 120 -15.52 24.57 62.67
N PRO A 121 -16.35 24.07 61.72
CA PRO A 121 -17.53 24.79 61.21
C PRO A 121 -18.84 24.51 61.96
N GLU A 122 -19.89 25.27 61.61
CA GLU A 122 -21.29 25.05 62.02
C GLU A 122 -22.26 24.91 60.82
N VAL A 123 -23.52 24.57 61.08
CA VAL A 123 -24.45 23.89 60.15
C VAL A 123 -25.91 24.37 60.33
N ASN A 124 -26.75 24.21 59.28
CA ASN A 124 -28.23 24.20 59.27
C ASN A 124 -29.02 25.52 59.46
N ASN A 125 -29.70 25.97 58.39
CA ASN A 125 -31.15 25.79 58.11
C ASN A 125 -31.53 26.64 56.85
N LYS A 126 -32.50 26.37 55.96
CA LYS A 126 -33.74 25.55 55.86
C LYS A 126 -35.02 26.41 55.94
N GLU A 127 -35.89 26.31 54.90
CA GLU A 127 -37.26 26.90 54.75
C GLU A 127 -37.35 28.44 54.61
N ALA A 128 -38.40 29.07 54.03
CA ALA A 128 -39.40 28.72 52.99
C ALA A 128 -40.24 29.96 52.55
N TYR A 129 -41.22 29.78 51.65
CA TYR A 129 -42.39 30.65 51.31
C TYR A 129 -42.25 31.88 50.37
N ASP A 130 -43.01 31.84 49.24
CA ASP A 130 -44.00 32.83 48.73
C ASP A 130 -43.74 34.37 48.67
N ARG A 131 -44.26 35.16 47.70
CA ARG A 131 -45.34 34.95 46.70
C ARG A 131 -45.33 36.04 45.58
N ARG A 132 -46.08 35.78 44.47
CA ARG A 132 -46.77 36.75 43.55
C ARG A 132 -45.95 37.61 42.56
N GLU A 133 -46.48 38.06 41.40
CA GLU A 133 -47.52 37.52 40.47
C GLU A 133 -47.47 38.28 39.10
N GLU A 134 -48.35 37.91 38.15
CA GLU A 134 -48.65 38.56 36.82
C GLU A 134 -47.61 38.42 35.67
N GLY A 135 -48.01 38.12 34.41
CA GLY A 135 -49.34 37.75 33.89
C GLY A 135 -49.43 37.51 32.36
N ARG A 136 -50.58 36.98 31.89
CA ARG A 136 -50.97 36.56 30.49
C ARG A 136 -50.35 35.20 30.07
N LYS A 137 -51.05 34.09 29.74
CA LYS A 137 -52.32 33.77 28.99
C LYS A 137 -52.19 34.00 27.48
N LEU A 138 -52.70 33.14 26.55
CA LEU A 138 -53.65 32.00 26.58
C LEU A 138 -52.97 30.68 26.06
N SER A 139 -53.41 29.42 26.29
CA SER A 139 -54.72 28.72 26.19
C SER A 139 -55.21 28.53 24.74
N SER A 140 -55.79 27.40 24.24
CA SER A 140 -55.93 25.97 24.65
C SER A 140 -56.62 25.23 23.44
N ASP A 141 -57.03 23.95 23.37
CA ASP A 141 -57.16 22.81 24.31
C ASP A 141 -57.17 21.43 23.54
N PRO A 142 -56.88 20.25 24.13
CA PRO A 142 -56.61 19.02 23.35
C PRO A 142 -57.57 17.81 23.57
N ALA A 143 -58.72 17.73 22.88
CA ALA A 143 -59.36 16.45 22.46
C ALA A 143 -60.68 16.62 21.64
N ALA A 144 -60.63 16.65 20.30
CA ALA A 144 -61.85 16.52 19.47
C ALA A 144 -61.61 16.08 18.00
N MET A 145 -61.36 14.79 17.75
CA MET A 145 -61.99 14.00 16.67
C MET A 145 -61.46 12.55 16.65
N PHE A 146 -62.39 11.59 16.60
CA PHE A 146 -62.13 10.16 16.40
C PHE A 146 -63.03 9.64 15.27
N MET A 147 -62.73 8.45 14.74
CA MET A 147 -63.18 7.88 13.45
C MET A 147 -62.33 8.37 12.26
N LYS A 148 -61.74 7.52 11.40
CA LYS A 148 -61.78 6.05 11.33
C LYS A 148 -60.51 5.50 10.64
N VAL A 149 -59.86 4.50 11.27
CA VAL A 149 -59.54 3.17 10.68
C VAL A 149 -58.73 3.15 9.35
N LYS A 150 -57.54 2.53 9.22
CA LYS A 150 -56.94 1.40 9.96
C LYS A 150 -55.39 1.31 9.81
N ASP A 151 -54.80 0.34 10.53
CA ASP A 151 -53.51 -0.33 10.27
C ASP A 151 -52.20 0.49 10.28
N ARG A 152 -51.74 0.83 11.49
CA ARG A 152 -50.29 0.85 11.82
C ARG A 152 -50.03 0.01 13.07
N LYS A 153 -48.99 -0.82 13.04
CA LYS A 153 -48.56 -1.65 14.19
C LYS A 153 -47.83 -0.79 15.23
N PRO A 154 -47.80 -1.19 16.52
CA PRO A 154 -47.00 -0.51 17.54
C PRO A 154 -45.51 -0.47 17.16
N LYS A 155 -44.77 0.53 17.67
CA LYS A 155 -43.30 0.50 17.66
C LYS A 155 -42.83 -0.53 18.68
N GLU A 156 -42.19 -1.58 18.18
CA GLU A 156 -41.56 -2.65 18.97
C GLU A 156 -40.52 -2.05 19.94
N THR A 157 -40.62 -2.41 21.22
CA THR A 157 -39.70 -1.92 22.25
C THR A 157 -38.31 -2.56 22.13
N LEU A 158 -37.29 -1.91 22.71
CA LEU A 158 -35.91 -2.45 22.72
C LEU A 158 -35.83 -3.84 23.38
N GLU A 159 -36.63 -4.10 24.42
CA GLU A 159 -36.71 -5.42 25.04
C GLU A 159 -37.41 -6.47 24.18
N GLU A 160 -38.54 -6.13 23.54
CA GLU A 160 -39.22 -7.05 22.61
C GLU A 160 -38.31 -7.42 21.45
N ARG A 161 -37.60 -6.44 20.88
CA ARG A 161 -36.62 -6.65 19.82
C ARG A 161 -35.50 -7.59 20.26
N ALA A 162 -34.90 -7.35 21.44
CA ALA A 162 -33.85 -8.21 21.97
C ALA A 162 -34.33 -9.66 22.22
N ARG A 163 -35.52 -9.84 22.81
CA ARG A 163 -36.14 -11.17 23.01
C ARG A 163 -36.38 -11.87 21.68
N ARG A 164 -36.90 -11.15 20.67
CA ARG A 164 -37.20 -11.67 19.33
C ARG A 164 -35.96 -12.02 18.53
N GLU A 165 -34.88 -11.24 18.64
CA GLU A 165 -33.59 -11.56 18.00
C GLU A 165 -32.96 -12.82 18.63
N HIS A 166 -32.98 -12.95 19.96
CA HIS A 166 -32.56 -14.16 20.67
C HIS A 166 -33.41 -15.40 20.32
N ASP A 167 -34.74 -15.27 20.22
CA ASP A 167 -35.62 -16.39 19.88
C ASP A 167 -35.52 -16.78 18.40
N ALA A 168 -35.25 -15.83 17.50
CA ALA A 168 -34.87 -16.11 16.12
C ALA A 168 -33.52 -16.85 16.03
N GLU A 169 -32.55 -16.53 16.89
CA GLU A 169 -31.28 -17.26 16.97
C GLU A 169 -31.48 -18.70 17.49
N LYS A 170 -32.32 -18.89 18.53
CA LYS A 170 -32.76 -20.22 18.98
C LYS A 170 -33.49 -21.00 17.88
N ALA A 171 -34.32 -20.34 17.07
CA ALA A 171 -34.98 -20.95 15.93
C ALA A 171 -33.96 -21.43 14.88
N LYS A 172 -33.02 -20.57 14.45
CA LYS A 172 -31.91 -20.94 13.53
C LYS A 172 -31.09 -22.12 14.07
N LYS A 173 -30.68 -22.09 15.34
CA LYS A 173 -29.94 -23.19 16.01
C LYS A 173 -30.76 -24.49 16.07
N LYS A 174 -32.09 -24.41 16.22
CA LYS A 174 -33.02 -25.58 16.20
C LYS A 174 -33.24 -26.12 14.78
N GLU A 175 -33.20 -25.27 13.77
CA GLU A 175 -33.31 -25.62 12.35
C GLU A 175 -32.03 -26.27 11.81
N GLN A 176 -30.85 -25.70 12.08
CA GLN A 176 -29.56 -26.34 11.77
C GLN A 176 -29.45 -27.74 12.42
N LYS A 177 -29.91 -27.91 13.67
CA LYS A 177 -30.00 -29.23 14.32
C LYS A 177 -31.05 -30.16 13.71
N ARG A 178 -32.05 -29.65 12.99
CA ARG A 178 -32.99 -30.45 12.18
C ARG A 178 -32.37 -30.87 10.85
N GLU A 179 -31.70 -29.97 10.13
CA GLU A 179 -31.02 -30.31 8.86
C GLU A 179 -29.91 -31.34 9.06
N LYS A 180 -28.98 -31.13 10.01
CA LYS A 180 -27.95 -32.15 10.33
C LYS A 180 -28.53 -33.50 10.78
N LYS A 181 -29.81 -33.55 11.20
CA LYS A 181 -30.55 -34.78 11.54
C LYS A 181 -31.38 -35.36 10.38
N LYS A 182 -31.67 -34.58 9.33
CA LYS A 182 -32.15 -35.06 8.01
C LYS A 182 -31.00 -35.62 7.19
N GLU A 183 -29.87 -34.91 7.17
CA GLU A 183 -28.61 -35.25 6.51
C GLU A 183 -28.09 -36.62 6.98
N LYS A 184 -27.86 -36.80 8.29
CA LYS A 184 -27.53 -38.12 8.87
C LYS A 184 -28.61 -39.20 8.71
N LYS A 185 -29.84 -38.84 8.27
CA LYS A 185 -30.87 -39.81 7.84
C LYS A 185 -30.82 -40.12 6.34
N ARG A 186 -30.31 -39.21 5.49
CA ARG A 186 -30.00 -39.44 4.07
C ARG A 186 -28.78 -40.35 3.96
N GLU A 187 -27.65 -39.98 4.56
CA GLU A 187 -26.43 -40.81 4.65
C GLU A 187 -26.75 -42.24 5.12
N LYS A 188 -27.53 -42.38 6.20
CA LYS A 188 -27.88 -43.69 6.78
C LYS A 188 -28.95 -44.46 6.00
N LYS A 189 -29.66 -43.81 5.06
CA LYS A 189 -30.46 -44.49 4.02
C LYS A 189 -29.58 -44.92 2.85
N GLU A 190 -28.64 -44.10 2.44
CA GLU A 190 -27.72 -44.31 1.33
C GLU A 190 -26.71 -45.43 1.62
N MET A 191 -26.09 -45.43 2.80
CA MET A 191 -25.32 -46.57 3.33
C MET A 191 -26.14 -47.86 3.44
N LYS A 192 -27.45 -47.78 3.67
CA LYS A 192 -28.34 -48.97 3.61
C LYS A 192 -28.68 -49.38 2.17
N ARG A 193 -28.75 -48.44 1.24
CA ARG A 193 -28.96 -48.67 -0.20
C ARG A 193 -27.72 -49.34 -0.81
N LEU A 194 -26.54 -48.77 -0.62
CA LEU A 194 -25.25 -49.33 -1.05
C LEU A 194 -25.00 -50.73 -0.45
N LYS A 195 -25.37 -50.97 0.81
CA LYS A 195 -25.33 -52.32 1.42
C LYS A 195 -26.38 -53.29 0.86
N LYS A 196 -27.48 -52.81 0.28
CA LYS A 196 -28.46 -53.66 -0.43
C LYS A 196 -28.02 -53.95 -1.87
N GLU A 197 -27.42 -52.97 -2.55
CA GLU A 197 -26.89 -53.10 -3.92
C GLU A 197 -25.63 -53.99 -3.96
N ARG A 198 -24.76 -53.93 -2.94
CA ARG A 198 -23.73 -54.97 -2.70
C ARG A 198 -24.30 -56.37 -2.41
N GLY A 199 -25.60 -56.49 -2.14
CA GLY A 199 -26.27 -57.76 -1.87
C GLY A 199 -26.84 -58.48 -3.10
N SER A 200 -26.83 -57.86 -4.30
CA SER A 200 -27.46 -58.43 -5.50
C SER A 200 -26.49 -58.89 -6.60
N PHE A 201 -25.19 -58.60 -6.51
CA PHE A 201 -24.20 -59.15 -7.45
C PHE A 201 -23.81 -60.59 -7.10
N LYS A 202 -24.69 -61.53 -7.45
CA LYS A 202 -24.27 -62.90 -7.74
C LYS A 202 -23.51 -62.89 -9.07
N LEU A 203 -22.18 -62.81 -9.03
CA LEU A 203 -21.40 -63.39 -10.12
C LEU A 203 -21.72 -64.88 -10.17
N ASP A 204 -22.04 -65.40 -11.35
CA ASP A 204 -22.12 -66.84 -11.54
C ASP A 204 -20.71 -67.44 -11.35
N ARG A 205 -20.61 -68.45 -10.49
CA ARG A 205 -19.32 -69.01 -10.06
C ARG A 205 -18.96 -70.22 -10.91
N SER A 206 -18.76 -69.99 -12.21
CA SER A 206 -17.86 -70.87 -12.93
C SER A 206 -16.44 -70.68 -12.36
N PRO A 207 -15.69 -71.77 -12.05
CA PRO A 207 -14.29 -71.64 -11.65
C PRO A 207 -13.43 -70.99 -12.74
N THR A 208 -13.84 -71.13 -14.01
CA THR A 208 -13.12 -70.62 -15.18
C THR A 208 -13.10 -69.10 -15.27
N HIS A 209 -14.24 -68.40 -15.08
CA HIS A 209 -14.27 -66.94 -15.21
C HIS A 209 -13.54 -66.22 -14.06
N THR A 210 -13.63 -66.74 -12.84
CA THR A 210 -12.91 -66.15 -11.70
C THR A 210 -11.40 -66.40 -11.78
N ALA A 211 -10.96 -67.57 -12.26
CA ALA A 211 -9.56 -67.81 -12.58
C ALA A 211 -9.06 -66.88 -13.71
N LEU A 212 -9.82 -66.72 -14.79
CA LEU A 212 -9.43 -65.88 -15.94
C LEU A 212 -9.30 -64.40 -15.57
N VAL A 213 -10.20 -63.85 -14.74
CA VAL A 213 -10.12 -62.47 -14.23
C VAL A 213 -8.93 -62.29 -13.28
N LEU A 214 -8.66 -63.26 -12.40
CA LEU A 214 -7.47 -63.21 -11.56
C LEU A 214 -6.17 -63.35 -12.37
N GLN A 215 -6.16 -64.14 -13.45
CA GLN A 215 -5.04 -64.22 -14.38
C GLN A 215 -4.85 -62.91 -15.16
N THR A 216 -5.90 -62.25 -15.69
CA THR A 216 -5.71 -60.96 -16.37
C THR A 216 -5.27 -59.85 -15.43
N ILE A 217 -5.78 -59.80 -14.20
CA ILE A 217 -5.28 -58.88 -13.17
C ILE A 217 -3.81 -59.18 -12.83
N LEU A 218 -3.45 -60.46 -12.64
CA LEU A 218 -2.06 -60.85 -12.35
C LEU A 218 -1.13 -60.53 -13.52
N ILE A 219 -1.54 -60.80 -14.77
CA ILE A 219 -0.78 -60.49 -15.98
C ILE A 219 -0.63 -58.98 -16.15
N LEU A 220 -1.66 -58.17 -15.91
CA LEU A 220 -1.56 -56.71 -15.90
C LEU A 220 -0.60 -56.21 -14.80
N THR A 221 -0.69 -56.77 -13.59
CA THR A 221 0.20 -56.41 -12.48
C THR A 221 1.65 -56.79 -12.79
N VAL A 222 1.88 -57.97 -13.37
CA VAL A 222 3.19 -58.44 -13.81
C VAL A 222 3.71 -57.62 -15.00
N LEU A 223 2.85 -57.18 -15.92
CA LEU A 223 3.25 -56.28 -17.02
C LEU A 223 3.64 -54.89 -16.52
N LEU A 224 2.99 -54.35 -15.48
CA LEU A 224 3.45 -53.13 -14.79
C LEU A 224 4.79 -53.34 -14.07
N LEU A 225 4.96 -54.48 -13.39
CA LEU A 225 6.19 -54.78 -12.64
C LEU A 225 7.39 -55.12 -13.55
N LEU A 226 7.15 -55.69 -14.74
CA LEU A 226 8.17 -55.99 -15.75
C LEU A 226 8.50 -54.80 -16.66
N ASN A 227 7.67 -53.74 -16.68
CA ASN A 227 7.95 -52.50 -17.41
C ASN A 227 7.95 -51.29 -16.46
N PRO A 228 9.04 -51.07 -15.68
CA PRO A 228 9.21 -49.83 -14.89
C PRO A 228 9.02 -48.55 -15.73
N SER A 229 9.38 -48.60 -17.01
CA SER A 229 9.23 -47.53 -18.00
C SER A 229 7.78 -47.07 -18.24
N LEU A 230 6.77 -47.88 -17.90
CA LEU A 230 5.34 -47.51 -18.00
C LEU A 230 4.80 -46.88 -16.71
N ALA A 231 5.50 -47.01 -15.58
CA ALA A 231 5.21 -46.31 -14.34
C ALA A 231 6.06 -45.02 -14.17
N SER A 232 7.09 -44.83 -14.99
CA SER A 232 8.04 -43.71 -14.94
C SER A 232 8.17 -43.04 -16.31
N ALA A 233 7.08 -42.43 -16.77
CA ALA A 233 7.02 -41.63 -17.99
C ALA A 233 6.78 -40.13 -17.74
N GLN A 234 6.86 -39.66 -16.48
CA GLN A 234 7.15 -38.25 -16.22
C GLN A 234 8.63 -38.01 -16.53
N GLN A 235 8.92 -37.40 -17.69
CA GLN A 235 10.25 -36.84 -17.93
C GLN A 235 10.48 -35.71 -16.91
N SER A 236 11.31 -35.97 -15.90
CA SER A 236 11.86 -34.93 -15.06
C SER A 236 12.76 -34.01 -15.89
N HIS A 237 12.16 -32.96 -16.45
CA HIS A 237 12.90 -31.83 -16.97
C HIS A 237 13.76 -31.25 -15.85
N ARG A 238 14.94 -30.72 -16.18
CA ARG A 238 15.79 -30.06 -15.18
C ARG A 238 14.98 -28.94 -14.53
N PRO A 239 15.05 -28.75 -13.20
CA PRO A 239 14.35 -27.63 -12.56
C PRO A 239 14.83 -26.31 -13.18
N GLN A 240 13.89 -25.43 -13.51
CA GLN A 240 14.23 -24.13 -14.08
C GLN A 240 14.94 -23.28 -13.03
N LYS A 241 16.12 -22.75 -13.36
CA LYS A 241 16.96 -21.95 -12.47
C LYS A 241 16.51 -20.50 -12.51
N ILE A 242 16.03 -19.97 -11.39
CA ILE A 242 15.50 -18.61 -11.27
C ILE A 242 16.41 -17.78 -10.37
N ALA A 243 17.01 -16.71 -10.91
CA ALA A 243 17.72 -15.72 -10.10
C ALA A 243 16.73 -14.68 -9.55
N ILE A 244 16.73 -14.43 -8.25
CA ILE A 244 15.85 -13.46 -7.59
C ILE A 244 16.72 -12.36 -6.98
N ILE A 245 16.60 -11.13 -7.50
CA ILE A 245 17.44 -9.99 -7.12
C ILE A 245 16.70 -9.15 -6.06
N GLY A 246 17.08 -9.31 -4.79
CA GLY A 246 16.48 -8.66 -3.63
C GLY A 246 15.70 -9.65 -2.75
N SER A 247 16.02 -9.67 -1.44
CA SER A 247 15.36 -10.47 -0.40
C SER A 247 14.29 -9.68 0.37
N GLY A 248 13.75 -8.63 -0.24
CA GLY A 248 12.54 -7.96 0.23
C GLY A 248 11.28 -8.80 -0.02
N VAL A 249 10.13 -8.25 0.37
CA VAL A 249 8.81 -8.93 0.28
C VAL A 249 8.62 -9.62 -1.08
N GLY A 250 8.82 -8.88 -2.17
CA GLY A 250 8.63 -9.40 -3.53
C GLY A 250 9.43 -10.68 -3.81
N GLY A 251 10.72 -10.67 -3.51
CA GLY A 251 11.61 -11.79 -3.82
C GLY A 251 11.36 -13.03 -2.95
N THR A 252 11.14 -12.84 -1.65
CA THR A 252 10.82 -13.95 -0.74
C THR A 252 9.45 -14.57 -1.04
N TYR A 253 8.48 -13.75 -1.47
CA TYR A 253 7.17 -14.27 -1.88
C TYR A 253 7.21 -14.96 -3.25
N VAL A 254 7.98 -14.48 -4.24
CA VAL A 254 8.17 -15.21 -5.51
C VAL A 254 8.79 -16.58 -5.24
N SER A 255 9.86 -16.65 -4.44
CA SER A 255 10.49 -17.92 -4.03
C SER A 255 9.47 -18.87 -3.39
N GLN A 256 8.70 -18.38 -2.40
CA GLN A 256 7.69 -19.19 -1.73
C GLN A 256 6.62 -19.70 -2.71
N PHE A 257 6.08 -18.84 -3.58
CA PHE A 257 5.02 -19.24 -4.51
C PHE A 257 5.51 -20.21 -5.59
N LEU A 258 6.77 -20.12 -6.02
CA LEU A 258 7.39 -21.12 -6.91
C LEU A 258 7.64 -22.44 -6.17
N SER A 259 8.03 -22.40 -4.89
CA SER A 259 8.21 -23.61 -4.06
C SER A 259 6.92 -24.36 -3.72
N GLU A 260 5.76 -23.70 -3.83
CA GLU A 260 4.43 -24.30 -3.68
C GLU A 260 3.79 -24.73 -5.02
N SER A 261 4.56 -24.73 -6.12
CA SER A 261 4.11 -25.18 -7.45
C SER A 261 4.28 -26.69 -7.64
N ASP A 262 3.45 -27.26 -8.52
CA ASP A 262 3.68 -28.62 -9.06
C ASP A 262 4.84 -28.66 -10.09
N VAL A 263 5.26 -27.50 -10.61
CA VAL A 263 6.40 -27.35 -11.53
C VAL A 263 7.69 -27.15 -10.74
N SER A 264 8.78 -27.80 -11.15
CA SER A 264 10.04 -27.80 -10.41
C SER A 264 10.94 -26.61 -10.75
N PHE A 265 11.26 -25.79 -9.75
CA PHE A 265 12.16 -24.64 -9.84
C PHE A 265 13.37 -24.77 -8.92
N GLU A 266 14.48 -24.15 -9.30
CA GLU A 266 15.66 -23.95 -8.46
C GLU A 266 15.88 -22.44 -8.28
N THR A 267 15.44 -21.89 -7.14
CA THR A 267 15.48 -20.45 -6.86
C THR A 267 16.74 -20.06 -6.08
N THR A 268 17.45 -19.04 -6.56
CA THR A 268 18.56 -18.41 -5.83
C THR A 268 18.24 -16.95 -5.56
N ILE A 269 18.11 -16.58 -4.29
CA ILE A 269 17.92 -15.20 -3.86
C ILE A 269 19.28 -14.55 -3.61
N PHE A 270 19.54 -13.40 -4.23
CA PHE A 270 20.70 -12.55 -4.01
C PHE A 270 20.28 -11.26 -3.29
N ASP A 271 21.04 -10.81 -2.29
CA ASP A 271 20.86 -9.49 -1.68
C ASP A 271 22.20 -8.83 -1.32
N SER A 272 22.28 -7.53 -1.60
CA SER A 272 23.37 -6.65 -1.14
C SER A 272 23.48 -6.54 0.39
N GLN A 273 22.37 -6.72 1.10
CA GLN A 273 22.29 -6.55 2.55
C GLN A 273 22.74 -7.80 3.31
N SER A 274 23.16 -7.61 4.56
CA SER A 274 23.52 -8.70 5.48
C SER A 274 22.30 -9.41 6.13
N THR A 275 21.08 -8.98 5.81
CA THR A 275 19.82 -9.42 6.45
C THR A 275 18.67 -9.45 5.46
N VAL A 276 17.82 -10.48 5.53
CA VAL A 276 16.58 -10.57 4.76
C VAL A 276 15.57 -9.51 5.19
N GLY A 277 14.85 -8.92 4.22
CA GLY A 277 13.62 -8.17 4.46
C GLY A 277 13.47 -6.84 3.73
N GLY A 278 14.57 -6.26 3.23
CA GLY A 278 14.56 -4.99 2.50
C GLY A 278 13.96 -3.84 3.33
N ARG A 279 12.82 -3.29 2.90
CA ARG A 279 12.09 -2.22 3.61
C ARG A 279 11.23 -2.68 4.79
N VAL A 280 11.08 -3.99 5.00
CA VAL A 280 10.53 -4.55 6.24
C VAL A 280 11.71 -4.83 7.18
N LYS A 281 12.07 -3.85 8.00
CA LYS A 281 13.30 -3.84 8.79
C LYS A 281 13.05 -3.32 10.20
N SER A 282 13.48 -4.11 11.17
CA SER A 282 13.57 -3.74 12.58
C SER A 282 15.02 -3.55 13.01
N ILE A 283 15.20 -2.95 14.19
CA ILE A 283 16.47 -2.92 14.94
C ILE A 283 16.21 -3.23 16.41
N ASP A 284 17.18 -3.84 17.07
CA ASP A 284 17.20 -4.00 18.52
C ASP A 284 17.94 -2.82 19.16
N VAL A 285 17.24 -2.02 19.96
CA VAL A 285 17.84 -0.94 20.75
C VAL A 285 17.89 -1.30 22.23
N THR A 286 18.96 -0.89 22.93
CA THR A 286 19.00 -0.95 24.40
C THR A 286 18.24 0.25 24.96
N PHE A 287 17.13 0.00 25.65
CA PHE A 287 16.25 0.99 26.26
C PHE A 287 15.99 0.57 27.71
N ASP A 288 16.40 1.42 28.65
CA ASP A 288 16.39 1.16 30.10
C ASP A 288 16.86 -0.26 30.49
N ASN A 289 18.10 -0.59 30.09
CA ASN A 289 18.77 -1.87 30.34
C ASN A 289 18.10 -3.12 29.76
N GLN A 290 16.99 -2.97 29.02
CA GLN A 290 16.32 -4.03 28.26
C GLN A 290 16.59 -3.87 26.76
N VAL A 291 16.54 -4.98 26.02
CA VAL A 291 16.47 -4.92 24.55
C VAL A 291 15.02 -4.68 24.12
N ALA A 292 14.82 -3.75 23.20
CA ALA A 292 13.53 -3.48 22.57
C ALA A 292 13.69 -3.51 21.04
N THR A 293 13.01 -4.46 20.39
CA THR A 293 12.92 -4.52 18.92
C THR A 293 11.98 -3.42 18.43
N VAL A 294 12.47 -2.53 17.56
CA VAL A 294 11.72 -1.42 16.98
C VAL A 294 11.63 -1.60 15.47
N GLU A 295 10.42 -1.64 14.94
CA GLU A 295 10.17 -1.58 13.50
C GLU A 295 10.53 -0.20 12.96
N LEU A 296 11.53 -0.11 12.08
CA LEU A 296 11.89 1.13 11.42
C LEU A 296 10.94 1.43 10.26
N GLY A 297 10.59 0.39 9.50
CA GLY A 297 9.81 0.48 8.26
C GLY A 297 8.35 0.08 8.47
N ALA A 298 7.87 -0.84 7.63
CA ALA A 298 6.51 -1.37 7.64
C ALA A 298 6.17 -2.07 8.96
N SER A 299 5.63 -1.33 9.93
CA SER A 299 5.38 -1.80 11.29
C SER A 299 4.06 -2.55 11.47
N ILE A 300 3.09 -2.37 10.58
CA ILE A 300 1.74 -2.92 10.69
C ILE A 300 1.32 -3.73 9.46
N ALA A 301 0.49 -4.75 9.70
CA ALA A 301 -0.32 -5.45 8.71
C ALA A 301 -1.79 -5.43 9.16
N TYR A 302 -2.73 -5.54 8.22
CA TYR A 302 -4.17 -5.62 8.45
C TYR A 302 -4.65 -7.07 8.29
N GLY A 303 -5.61 -7.52 9.09
CA GLY A 303 -6.15 -8.89 9.06
C GLY A 303 -6.69 -9.36 7.69
N GLY A 304 -7.11 -8.44 6.82
CA GLY A 304 -7.51 -8.73 5.44
C GLY A 304 -6.38 -8.74 4.39
N ASN A 305 -5.12 -8.57 4.80
CA ASN A 305 -3.96 -8.85 3.96
C ASN A 305 -3.77 -10.37 3.87
N GLN A 306 -4.40 -11.01 2.88
CA GLN A 306 -4.55 -12.46 2.84
C GLN A 306 -3.20 -13.19 2.75
N TYR A 307 -2.22 -12.69 2.01
CA TYR A 307 -0.89 -13.29 1.92
C TYR A 307 -0.04 -13.04 3.18
N ILE A 308 0.04 -11.82 3.70
CA ILE A 308 0.78 -11.56 4.96
C ILE A 308 0.17 -12.38 6.12
N HIS A 309 -1.15 -12.35 6.26
CA HIS A 309 -1.86 -13.08 7.31
C HIS A 309 -1.75 -14.61 7.16
N THR A 310 -1.90 -15.14 5.93
CA THR A 310 -1.83 -16.59 5.70
C THR A 310 -0.43 -17.13 5.96
N TYR A 311 0.63 -16.47 5.47
CA TYR A 311 1.98 -16.99 5.66
C TYR A 311 2.49 -16.81 7.09
N ALA A 312 2.20 -15.70 7.77
CA ALA A 312 2.46 -15.58 9.21
C ALA A 312 1.78 -16.72 10.00
N SER A 313 0.58 -17.14 9.58
CA SER A 313 -0.15 -18.24 10.22
C SER A 313 0.39 -19.64 9.82
N LYS A 314 0.73 -19.88 8.55
CA LYS A 314 1.39 -21.12 8.06
C LYS A 314 2.71 -21.36 8.80
N LEU A 315 3.50 -20.31 8.99
CA LEU A 315 4.84 -20.34 9.58
C LEU A 315 4.84 -20.30 11.12
N ASN A 316 3.66 -20.34 11.76
CA ASN A 316 3.47 -20.31 13.21
C ASN A 316 4.15 -19.10 13.89
N LEU A 317 4.05 -17.92 13.26
CA LEU A 317 4.58 -16.68 13.81
C LEU A 317 3.53 -16.00 14.71
N ASP A 318 3.92 -15.72 15.96
CA ASP A 318 3.08 -15.01 16.92
C ASP A 318 2.73 -13.61 16.42
N LYS A 319 1.43 -13.30 16.41
CA LYS A 319 0.88 -12.00 16.01
C LYS A 319 0.55 -11.19 17.27
N ILE A 320 1.02 -9.95 17.32
CA ILE A 320 0.81 -8.98 18.41
C ILE A 320 0.09 -7.74 17.90
N THR A 321 -0.63 -7.03 18.76
CA THR A 321 -1.09 -5.67 18.45
C THR A 321 0.13 -4.75 18.30
N PRO A 322 0.22 -3.91 17.24
CA PRO A 322 1.30 -2.94 17.08
C PRO A 322 1.38 -1.96 18.26
N SER A 323 2.56 -1.41 18.51
CA SER A 323 2.73 -0.42 19.59
C SER A 323 1.97 0.87 19.27
N GLU A 324 1.89 1.20 17.99
CA GLU A 324 1.17 2.33 17.40
C GLU A 324 -0.36 2.22 17.55
N ASP A 325 -0.91 1.00 17.68
CA ASP A 325 -2.35 0.71 17.85
C ASP A 325 -2.72 0.26 19.28
N ASN A 326 -1.83 0.49 20.25
CA ASN A 326 -2.09 0.21 21.65
C ASN A 326 -3.31 1.02 22.14
N PRO A 327 -4.44 0.41 22.56
CA PRO A 327 -5.70 1.11 22.83
C PRO A 327 -5.65 2.03 24.06
N LYS A 328 -4.54 2.06 24.81
CA LYS A 328 -4.29 3.07 25.86
C LYS A 328 -3.89 4.42 25.25
N ASN A 329 -3.00 4.41 24.27
CA ASN A 329 -2.42 5.59 23.63
C ASN A 329 -3.54 6.48 23.06
N THR A 330 -3.39 7.80 23.14
CA THR A 330 -4.15 8.75 22.29
C THR A 330 -3.27 9.31 21.20
N PHE A 331 -3.91 9.78 20.12
CA PHE A 331 -3.25 10.58 19.10
C PHE A 331 -3.78 12.01 19.05
N GLY A 332 -2.95 12.92 18.56
CA GLY A 332 -3.34 14.25 18.11
C GLY A 332 -2.93 14.48 16.67
N ILE A 333 -3.69 15.35 15.98
CA ILE A 333 -3.30 15.91 14.69
C ILE A 333 -2.81 17.32 14.97
N TYR A 334 -1.53 17.55 14.68
CA TYR A 334 -0.86 18.84 14.78
C TYR A 334 -0.78 19.51 13.42
N ASP A 335 -0.95 20.83 13.39
CA ASP A 335 -0.85 21.67 12.21
C ASP A 335 0.24 22.72 12.41
N PRO A 336 1.39 22.61 11.70
CA PRO A 336 2.46 23.61 11.76
C PRO A 336 2.04 24.94 11.12
N ALA A 337 1.05 24.96 10.22
CA ALA A 337 0.59 26.17 9.56
C ALA A 337 -0.36 27.01 10.44
N THR A 338 -0.79 26.51 11.59
CA THR A 338 -1.49 27.27 12.64
C THR A 338 -0.82 27.22 14.01
N ASP A 339 0.35 26.57 14.13
CA ASP A 339 1.04 26.27 15.40
C ASP A 339 0.06 25.70 16.44
N SER A 340 -0.71 24.67 16.06
CA SER A 340 -1.78 24.18 16.93
C SER A 340 -2.19 22.72 16.68
N PHE A 341 -2.80 22.09 17.68
CA PHE A 341 -3.48 20.81 17.51
C PHE A 341 -4.92 21.01 17.02
N VAL A 342 -5.16 20.71 15.74
CA VAL A 342 -6.50 20.71 15.14
C VAL A 342 -7.37 19.55 15.63
N PHE A 343 -6.76 18.47 16.15
CA PHE A 343 -7.46 17.40 16.86
C PHE A 343 -6.59 16.83 17.99
N ARG A 344 -7.22 16.44 19.11
CA ARG A 344 -6.63 15.57 20.14
C ARG A 344 -7.69 14.58 20.59
N GLN A 345 -7.36 13.29 20.65
CA GLN A 345 -8.25 12.25 21.15
C GLN A 345 -8.27 12.24 22.69
N SER A 346 -9.44 12.10 23.31
CA SER A 346 -9.57 12.20 24.77
C SER A 346 -8.98 11.00 25.53
N LYS A 347 -8.19 11.29 26.56
CA LYS A 347 -7.63 10.27 27.48
C LYS A 347 -8.65 9.75 28.49
N THR A 348 -9.64 10.55 28.87
CA THR A 348 -10.73 10.20 29.80
C THR A 348 -12.09 10.41 29.16
N LEU A 349 -13.15 9.86 29.77
CA LEU A 349 -14.52 10.24 29.44
C LEU A 349 -14.81 11.67 29.95
N PRO A 350 -15.78 12.40 29.36
CA PRO A 350 -16.35 13.59 29.98
C PRO A 350 -16.96 13.27 31.35
N GLU A 351 -16.96 14.21 32.30
CA GLU A 351 -17.55 14.00 33.64
C GLU A 351 -19.04 13.59 33.56
N SER A 352 -19.79 14.11 32.58
CA SER A 352 -21.18 13.74 32.31
C SER A 352 -21.37 12.31 31.75
N TRP A 353 -20.28 11.65 31.35
CA TRP A 353 -20.25 10.24 30.90
C TRP A 353 -19.58 9.31 31.92
N TYR A 354 -19.07 9.82 33.04
CA TYR A 354 -18.72 9.00 34.20
C TYR A 354 -19.99 8.48 34.87
N PHE A 355 -20.46 7.33 34.41
CA PHE A 355 -21.47 6.55 35.12
C PHE A 355 -21.04 6.31 36.59
N PRO A 356 -22.00 6.25 37.54
CA PRO A 356 -21.68 6.17 38.96
C PRO A 356 -20.79 4.95 39.29
N LYS A 357 -20.07 5.07 40.42
CA LYS A 357 -18.97 4.20 40.97
C LYS A 357 -19.11 2.67 40.90
N TYR A 358 -20.22 2.14 40.42
CA TYR A 358 -20.57 0.72 40.35
C TYR A 358 -20.33 0.09 38.96
N LEU A 359 -20.02 0.89 37.92
CA LEU A 359 -19.65 0.33 36.62
C LEU A 359 -18.27 -0.36 36.69
N PRO A 360 -18.11 -1.60 36.20
CA PRO A 360 -16.82 -2.28 36.19
C PRO A 360 -15.76 -1.53 35.37
N LYS A 361 -14.48 -1.62 35.76
CA LYS A 361 -13.36 -0.95 35.05
C LYS A 361 -13.31 -1.27 33.55
N PHE A 362 -13.69 -2.48 33.13
CA PHE A 362 -13.75 -2.85 31.71
C PHE A 362 -14.81 -2.06 30.93
N ALA A 363 -15.95 -1.72 31.56
CA ALA A 363 -17.03 -0.98 30.93
C ALA A 363 -16.59 0.46 30.62
N ASN A 364 -15.84 1.09 31.53
CA ASN A 364 -15.27 2.42 31.30
C ASN A 364 -14.24 2.41 30.14
N SER A 365 -13.45 1.35 30.01
CA SER A 365 -12.51 1.20 28.87
C SER A 365 -13.25 1.04 27.53
N PHE A 366 -14.35 0.26 27.50
CA PHE A 366 -15.20 0.11 26.33
C PHE A 366 -15.90 1.43 25.96
N LEU A 367 -16.47 2.12 26.95
CA LEU A 367 -17.11 3.43 26.78
C LEU A 367 -16.11 4.48 26.28
N LEU A 368 -14.87 4.49 26.79
CA LEU A 368 -13.83 5.40 26.31
C LEU A 368 -13.46 5.11 24.85
N SER A 369 -13.30 3.84 24.46
CA SER A 369 -13.05 3.46 23.06
C SER A 369 -14.20 3.89 22.14
N ALA A 370 -15.45 3.71 22.58
CA ALA A 370 -16.63 4.19 21.85
C ALA A 370 -16.68 5.72 21.76
N TYR A 371 -16.39 6.43 22.85
CA TYR A 371 -16.35 7.89 22.90
C TYR A 371 -15.28 8.46 21.96
N ARG A 372 -14.05 7.94 21.99
CA ARG A 372 -12.95 8.33 21.08
C ARG A 372 -13.31 8.15 19.60
N LYS A 373 -14.09 7.12 19.26
CA LYS A 373 -14.64 6.93 17.89
C LYS A 373 -15.76 7.92 17.57
N ILE A 374 -16.58 8.30 18.55
CA ILE A 374 -17.59 9.36 18.43
C ILE A 374 -16.95 10.74 18.27
N GLU A 375 -15.82 11.06 18.92
CA GLU A 375 -15.09 12.33 18.73
C GLU A 375 -14.71 12.55 17.26
N ILE A 376 -14.03 11.57 16.67
CA ILE A 376 -13.62 11.58 15.25
C ILE A 376 -14.86 11.66 14.33
N PHE A 377 -15.90 10.89 14.65
CA PHE A 377 -17.17 10.93 13.90
C PHE A 377 -17.92 12.26 14.04
N LEU A 378 -17.81 13.00 15.14
CA LEU A 378 -18.45 14.30 15.29
C LEU A 378 -17.67 15.42 14.59
N LEU A 379 -16.34 15.34 14.58
CA LEU A 379 -15.48 16.31 13.90
C LEU A 379 -15.59 16.21 12.37
N TYR A 380 -15.54 14.98 11.81
CA TYR A 380 -15.55 14.74 10.36
C TYR A 380 -16.89 14.23 9.81
N ARG A 381 -17.89 14.01 10.67
CA ARG A 381 -19.31 13.65 10.42
C ARG A 381 -19.73 13.32 8.98
N ASN A 382 -20.01 14.33 8.17
CA ASN A 382 -20.61 14.15 6.85
C ASN A 382 -19.59 13.65 5.82
N THR A 383 -18.32 13.99 6.00
CA THR A 383 -17.20 13.57 5.14
C THR A 383 -16.55 12.27 5.62
N LEU A 384 -16.76 11.79 6.86
CA LEU A 384 -16.14 10.52 7.30
C LEU A 384 -16.82 9.27 6.68
N ASN A 385 -18.15 9.32 6.51
CA ASN A 385 -18.92 8.16 6.02
C ASN A 385 -18.61 7.77 4.56
N PRO A 386 -18.46 8.68 3.58
CA PRO A 386 -18.11 8.30 2.21
C PRO A 386 -16.70 7.71 2.12
N LEU A 387 -15.73 8.24 2.89
CA LEU A 387 -14.38 7.67 2.99
C LEU A 387 -14.45 6.22 3.47
N PHE A 388 -15.18 5.99 4.55
CA PHE A 388 -15.41 4.66 5.12
C PHE A 388 -16.15 3.72 4.15
N ALA A 389 -16.90 4.24 3.18
CA ALA A 389 -17.51 3.45 2.11
C ALA A 389 -16.50 3.10 1.00
N TYR A 390 -15.75 4.08 0.48
CA TYR A 390 -14.77 3.84 -0.60
C TYR A 390 -13.61 2.94 -0.18
N VAL A 391 -13.10 3.06 1.06
CA VAL A 391 -12.05 2.16 1.57
C VAL A 391 -12.58 0.73 1.70
N LYS A 392 -13.85 0.55 2.09
CA LYS A 392 -14.48 -0.78 2.17
C LYS A 392 -14.82 -1.34 0.79
N GLU A 393 -15.15 -0.49 -0.18
CA GLU A 393 -15.26 -0.89 -1.58
C GLU A 393 -13.91 -1.39 -2.10
N ALA A 394 -12.84 -0.59 -1.95
CA ALA A 394 -11.49 -0.95 -2.38
C ALA A 394 -10.99 -2.25 -1.74
N ALA A 395 -11.13 -2.40 -0.42
CA ALA A 395 -10.76 -3.63 0.28
C ALA A 395 -11.60 -4.84 -0.17
N SER A 396 -12.92 -4.68 -0.33
CA SER A 396 -13.79 -5.76 -0.82
C SER A 396 -13.54 -6.14 -2.28
N ARG A 397 -12.95 -5.27 -3.09
CA ARG A 397 -12.46 -5.60 -4.44
C ARG A 397 -11.09 -6.25 -4.44
N LEU A 398 -10.23 -5.91 -3.48
CA LEU A 398 -8.99 -6.65 -3.28
C LEU A 398 -9.28 -8.11 -2.89
N ASP A 399 -10.32 -8.36 -2.09
CA ASP A 399 -10.81 -9.72 -1.80
C ASP A 399 -11.28 -10.49 -3.05
N ASP A 400 -11.80 -9.82 -4.08
CA ASP A 400 -12.17 -10.43 -5.38
C ASP A 400 -10.92 -10.85 -6.21
N LEU A 401 -9.70 -10.41 -5.86
CA LEU A 401 -8.47 -10.68 -6.61
C LEU A 401 -7.81 -12.01 -6.23
N TYR A 402 -7.67 -12.29 -4.94
CA TYR A 402 -6.93 -13.47 -4.46
C TYR A 402 -7.43 -14.81 -5.04
N PRO A 403 -8.76 -15.06 -5.21
CA PRO A 403 -9.23 -16.29 -5.86
C PRO A 403 -8.70 -16.46 -7.29
N LYS A 404 -8.52 -15.38 -8.05
CA LYS A 404 -8.00 -15.40 -9.42
C LYS A 404 -6.51 -15.72 -9.44
N LEU A 405 -5.74 -15.03 -8.61
CA LEU A 405 -4.30 -15.24 -8.47
C LEU A 405 -4.00 -16.65 -7.95
N ASN A 406 -4.81 -17.16 -7.01
CA ASN A 406 -4.68 -18.53 -6.50
C ASN A 406 -5.15 -19.60 -7.50
N SER A 407 -5.96 -19.25 -8.51
CA SER A 407 -6.25 -20.11 -9.67
C SER A 407 -5.26 -19.94 -10.83
N GLY A 408 -4.11 -19.29 -10.60
CA GLY A 408 -3.05 -19.16 -11.60
C GLY A 408 -3.19 -17.99 -12.58
N ALA A 409 -4.11 -17.04 -12.37
CA ALA A 409 -4.29 -15.92 -13.30
C ALA A 409 -3.03 -15.03 -13.42
N THR A 410 -2.67 -14.69 -14.65
CA THR A 410 -1.54 -13.85 -15.06
C THR A 410 -2.03 -12.50 -15.58
N PHE A 411 -1.15 -11.49 -15.55
CA PHE A 411 -1.40 -10.11 -15.99
C PHE A 411 -0.09 -9.53 -16.50
N SER A 412 -0.08 -8.82 -17.63
CA SER A 412 1.18 -8.26 -18.16
C SER A 412 1.66 -7.02 -17.38
N ASP A 413 0.74 -6.28 -16.78
CA ASP A 413 1.00 -5.03 -16.06
C ASP A 413 0.09 -4.86 -14.84
N CYS A 414 0.42 -3.87 -13.99
CA CYS A 414 -0.34 -3.55 -12.79
C CYS A 414 -1.75 -2.97 -13.07
N VAL A 415 -1.98 -2.34 -14.22
CA VAL A 415 -3.27 -1.70 -14.54
C VAL A 415 -4.33 -2.77 -14.78
N GLN A 416 -4.01 -3.80 -15.55
CA GLN A 416 -4.89 -4.95 -15.82
C GLN A 416 -5.31 -5.67 -14.54
N VAL A 417 -4.43 -5.77 -13.54
CA VAL A 417 -4.77 -6.32 -12.21
C VAL A 417 -5.92 -5.52 -11.59
N TRP A 418 -5.80 -4.19 -11.56
CA TRP A 418 -6.81 -3.27 -11.00
C TRP A 418 -8.09 -3.20 -11.83
N GLU A 419 -8.00 -3.27 -13.16
CA GLU A 419 -9.16 -3.38 -14.04
C GLU A 419 -9.95 -4.66 -13.77
N SER A 420 -9.26 -5.79 -13.56
CA SER A 420 -9.90 -7.08 -13.32
C SER A 420 -10.84 -7.08 -12.10
N ILE A 421 -10.59 -6.18 -11.13
CA ILE A 421 -11.41 -5.99 -9.91
C ILE A 421 -12.11 -4.63 -9.86
N ASN A 422 -12.16 -3.89 -10.98
CA ASN A 422 -12.83 -2.59 -11.11
C ASN A 422 -12.34 -1.51 -10.11
N LEU A 423 -11.01 -1.43 -9.93
CA LEU A 423 -10.32 -0.41 -9.14
C LEU A 423 -9.47 0.57 -9.98
N SER A 424 -9.27 0.32 -11.28
CA SER A 424 -8.56 1.24 -12.19
C SER A 424 -9.15 2.66 -12.22
N LYS A 425 -10.46 2.78 -11.97
CA LYS A 425 -11.18 4.06 -11.72
C LYS A 425 -10.61 4.94 -10.59
N TYR A 426 -9.71 4.41 -9.74
CA TYR A 426 -9.03 5.14 -8.67
C TYR A 426 -7.56 5.49 -9.01
N LEU A 427 -7.12 5.22 -10.24
CA LEU A 427 -5.82 5.62 -10.79
C LEU A 427 -5.92 6.90 -11.66
N THR A 428 -7.13 7.37 -11.96
CA THR A 428 -7.38 8.47 -12.92
C THR A 428 -7.41 9.87 -12.29
N SER A 429 -7.22 9.99 -10.98
CA SER A 429 -7.36 11.27 -10.27
C SER A 429 -6.71 11.26 -8.88
N SER A 430 -6.25 12.45 -8.47
CA SER A 430 -5.80 12.71 -7.11
C SER A 430 -6.91 12.39 -6.11
N PHE A 431 -6.54 11.98 -4.90
CA PHE A 431 -7.52 11.72 -3.86
C PHE A 431 -8.28 13.00 -3.46
N SER A 432 -7.61 14.17 -3.43
CA SER A 432 -8.26 15.47 -3.24
C SER A 432 -9.46 15.63 -4.18
N ASP A 433 -9.25 15.45 -5.48
CA ASP A 433 -10.21 15.88 -6.50
C ASP A 433 -11.31 14.84 -6.68
N PHE A 434 -10.96 13.55 -6.63
CA PHE A 434 -11.93 12.47 -6.51
C PHE A 434 -12.87 12.70 -5.31
N TYR A 435 -12.32 13.08 -4.15
CA TYR A 435 -13.09 13.22 -2.92
C TYR A 435 -13.95 14.49 -2.90
N LYS A 436 -13.39 15.63 -3.34
CA LYS A 436 -14.11 16.90 -3.54
C LYS A 436 -15.26 16.74 -4.53
N ALA A 437 -15.09 15.94 -5.60
CA ALA A 437 -16.17 15.61 -6.54
C ALA A 437 -17.20 14.60 -5.99
N SER A 438 -16.75 13.65 -5.15
CA SER A 438 -17.59 12.57 -4.61
C SER A 438 -18.50 12.99 -3.45
N VAL A 439 -18.17 14.06 -2.73
CA VAL A 439 -18.87 14.45 -1.49
C VAL A 439 -19.42 15.87 -1.59
N SER A 440 -20.75 16.01 -1.47
CA SER A 440 -21.45 17.30 -1.46
C SER A 440 -21.23 18.07 -0.14
N SER A 441 -20.00 18.47 0.15
CA SER A 441 -19.65 19.22 1.35
C SER A 441 -18.41 20.10 1.13
N GLU A 442 -18.52 21.37 1.51
CA GLU A 442 -17.43 22.35 1.54
C GLU A 442 -16.46 22.13 2.74
N ASP A 443 -16.73 21.13 3.60
CA ASP A 443 -15.94 20.84 4.80
C ASP A 443 -14.66 20.03 4.49
N LEU A 444 -13.64 20.74 4.01
CA LEU A 444 -12.34 20.16 3.65
C LEU A 444 -11.51 19.65 4.85
N ARG A 445 -11.99 19.75 6.11
CA ARG A 445 -11.21 19.36 7.30
C ARG A 445 -10.80 17.89 7.30
N LEU A 446 -11.60 16.99 6.73
CA LEU A 446 -11.19 15.59 6.60
C LEU A 446 -9.99 15.43 5.67
N LEU A 447 -9.95 16.14 4.53
CA LEU A 447 -8.83 16.09 3.60
C LEU A 447 -7.57 16.70 4.23
N THR A 448 -7.68 17.98 4.58
CA THR A 448 -6.57 18.82 5.05
C THR A 448 -6.00 18.34 6.39
N GLN A 449 -6.84 17.88 7.33
CA GLN A 449 -6.40 17.42 8.66
C GLN A 449 -6.20 15.90 8.72
N LEU A 450 -7.26 15.10 8.52
CA LEU A 450 -7.21 13.66 8.79
C LEU A 450 -6.47 12.88 7.71
N SER A 451 -6.86 13.06 6.44
CA SER A 451 -6.25 12.34 5.33
C SER A 451 -4.81 12.75 5.10
N THR A 452 -4.46 14.03 5.27
CA THR A 452 -3.06 14.48 5.17
C THR A 452 -2.19 13.94 6.31
N ALA A 453 -2.70 13.84 7.54
CA ALA A 453 -1.99 13.13 8.61
C ALA A 453 -1.75 11.65 8.27
N VAL A 454 -2.78 10.97 7.75
CA VAL A 454 -2.74 9.54 7.38
C VAL A 454 -1.82 9.28 6.17
N ASN A 455 -1.88 10.11 5.13
CA ASN A 455 -1.07 9.97 3.92
C ASN A 455 0.41 10.31 4.16
N ARG A 456 0.71 11.28 5.02
CA ARG A 456 2.10 11.55 5.42
C ARG A 456 2.69 10.42 6.26
N VAL A 457 1.99 9.90 7.27
CA VAL A 457 2.58 8.84 8.12
C VAL A 457 2.79 7.51 7.40
N ASN A 458 1.98 7.20 6.37
CA ASN A 458 2.14 5.97 5.56
C ASN A 458 3.02 6.14 4.31
N TYR A 459 3.05 7.32 3.69
CA TYR A 459 3.68 7.53 2.37
C TYR A 459 4.53 8.81 2.24
N ASN A 460 4.59 9.68 3.25
CA ASN A 460 5.29 10.98 3.21
C ASN A 460 4.76 11.95 2.10
N HIS A 461 3.49 11.78 1.72
CA HIS A 461 2.84 12.48 0.60
C HIS A 461 1.81 13.53 1.03
N ALA A 462 1.58 14.51 0.13
CA ALA A 462 0.40 15.38 0.13
C ALA A 462 -0.88 14.59 -0.21
N THR A 463 -2.02 14.95 0.36
CA THR A 463 -3.35 14.39 -0.02
C THR A 463 -3.81 14.94 -1.38
N GLU A 464 -3.24 16.08 -1.75
CA GLU A 464 -3.52 16.89 -2.92
C GLU A 464 -2.90 16.30 -4.19
N THR A 465 -1.79 15.56 -4.07
CA THR A 465 -1.07 14.94 -5.21
C THR A 465 -1.10 13.41 -5.21
N LEU A 466 -1.47 12.75 -4.11
CA LEU A 466 -1.49 11.29 -4.01
C LEU A 466 -2.67 10.71 -4.82
N PRO A 467 -2.49 9.60 -5.59
CA PRO A 467 -3.59 8.93 -6.28
C PRO A 467 -4.70 8.49 -5.33
N THR A 468 -5.92 8.48 -5.84
CA THR A 468 -7.09 8.01 -5.09
C THR A 468 -6.88 6.60 -4.52
N LEU A 469 -6.34 5.65 -5.31
CA LEU A 469 -6.11 4.28 -4.86
C LEU A 469 -5.12 4.20 -3.70
N VAL A 470 -3.97 4.88 -3.80
CA VAL A 470 -2.91 4.85 -2.78
C VAL A 470 -3.40 5.49 -1.48
N SER A 471 -4.16 6.59 -1.57
CA SER A 471 -4.83 7.18 -0.40
C SER A 471 -5.88 6.24 0.22
N LEU A 472 -6.71 5.55 -0.58
CA LEU A 472 -7.68 4.59 -0.04
C LEU A 472 -6.99 3.43 0.70
N ILE A 473 -5.84 2.96 0.21
CA ILE A 473 -5.00 1.96 0.87
C ILE A 473 -4.41 2.50 2.18
N SER A 474 -3.89 3.73 2.16
CA SER A 474 -3.40 4.48 3.35
C SER A 474 -4.43 4.56 4.49
N HIS A 475 -5.73 4.59 4.14
CA HIS A 475 -6.84 4.68 5.11
C HIS A 475 -7.40 3.33 5.60
N VAL A 476 -6.91 2.18 5.11
CA VAL A 476 -7.35 0.86 5.61
C VAL A 476 -7.21 0.71 7.15
N PRO A 477 -6.09 1.13 7.79
CA PRO A 477 -5.92 1.03 9.24
C PRO A 477 -7.03 1.71 10.05
N ILE A 478 -7.36 2.97 9.74
CA ILE A 478 -8.38 3.75 10.47
C ILE A 478 -9.82 3.26 10.21
N VAL A 479 -10.07 2.59 9.09
CA VAL A 479 -11.41 2.10 8.70
C VAL A 479 -11.72 0.73 9.32
N TYR A 480 -10.71 -0.14 9.50
CA TYR A 480 -10.89 -1.49 10.02
C TYR A 480 -10.38 -1.71 11.44
N GLY A 481 -9.17 -1.22 11.79
CA GLY A 481 -8.58 -1.38 13.12
C GLY A 481 -8.28 -2.83 13.55
N ASP A 482 -8.22 -3.77 12.61
CA ASP A 482 -7.79 -5.16 12.84
C ASP A 482 -6.32 -5.30 12.45
N LEU A 483 -5.44 -4.71 13.27
CA LEU A 483 -4.02 -4.54 12.98
C LEU A 483 -3.16 -5.52 13.78
N PHE A 484 -2.14 -6.07 13.13
CA PHE A 484 -1.15 -6.94 13.75
C PHE A 484 0.28 -6.62 13.28
N ALA A 485 1.25 -6.97 14.12
CA ALA A 485 2.67 -7.10 13.79
C ALA A 485 3.14 -8.51 14.19
N VAL A 486 4.29 -8.95 13.69
CA VAL A 486 4.95 -10.19 14.10
C VAL A 486 5.78 -9.95 15.36
N SER A 487 5.63 -10.82 16.36
CA SER A 487 6.44 -10.79 17.57
C SER A 487 7.94 -10.92 17.25
N GLY A 488 8.78 -10.03 17.79
CA GLY A 488 10.21 -9.95 17.43
C GLY A 488 10.49 -9.42 16.02
N GLY A 489 9.49 -8.85 15.35
CA GLY A 489 9.65 -8.05 14.13
C GLY A 489 9.12 -8.69 12.84
N ASN A 490 8.57 -7.86 11.96
CA ASN A 490 7.96 -8.23 10.68
C ASN A 490 8.99 -8.82 9.70
N ALA A 491 10.27 -8.44 9.80
CA ALA A 491 11.37 -9.03 9.04
C ALA A 491 11.50 -10.56 9.24
N ARG A 492 11.02 -11.10 10.37
CA ARG A 492 11.01 -12.54 10.65
C ARG A 492 10.11 -13.33 9.70
N LEU A 493 9.02 -12.73 9.19
CA LEU A 493 8.17 -13.35 8.18
C LEU A 493 8.95 -13.58 6.88
N LEU A 494 9.64 -12.55 6.40
CA LEU A 494 10.40 -12.62 5.15
C LEU A 494 11.63 -13.52 5.30
N SER A 495 12.29 -13.47 6.46
CA SER A 495 13.37 -14.40 6.82
C SER A 495 12.92 -15.86 6.76
N LYS A 496 11.70 -16.16 7.24
CA LYS A 496 11.12 -17.51 7.19
C LYS A 496 10.63 -17.91 5.80
N LEU A 497 10.18 -16.97 4.97
CA LEU A 497 9.83 -17.23 3.57
C LEU A 497 11.08 -17.48 2.70
N ALA A 498 12.21 -16.84 3.02
CA ALA A 498 13.48 -17.10 2.33
C ALA A 498 14.01 -18.53 2.55
N GLU A 499 13.56 -19.25 3.58
CA GLU A 499 13.86 -20.68 3.79
C GLU A 499 13.21 -21.60 2.73
N SER A 500 12.35 -21.06 1.84
CA SER A 500 11.85 -21.76 0.65
C SER A 500 12.83 -21.83 -0.51
N SER A 501 13.88 -20.99 -0.52
CA SER A 501 14.80 -20.94 -1.66
C SER A 501 15.85 -22.05 -1.62
N ASN A 502 16.32 -22.46 -2.80
CA ASN A 502 17.38 -23.46 -2.91
C ASN A 502 18.75 -22.87 -2.52
N SER A 503 18.91 -21.56 -2.65
CA SER A 503 20.07 -20.80 -2.19
C SER A 503 19.67 -19.38 -1.78
N LEU A 504 20.33 -18.83 -0.76
CA LEU A 504 20.21 -17.45 -0.29
C LEU A 504 21.61 -16.87 -0.11
N GLN A 505 21.93 -15.82 -0.86
CA GLN A 505 23.25 -15.19 -0.91
C GLN A 505 23.15 -13.72 -0.45
N LEU A 506 23.38 -13.52 0.85
CA LEU A 506 23.42 -12.20 1.51
C LEU A 506 24.82 -11.58 1.43
N ASN A 507 24.90 -10.25 1.42
CA ASN A 507 26.10 -9.47 1.10
C ASN A 507 26.61 -9.66 -0.35
N THR A 508 25.76 -10.18 -1.24
CA THR A 508 26.07 -10.44 -2.65
C THR A 508 25.30 -9.45 -3.52
N LYS A 509 25.91 -8.28 -3.77
CA LYS A 509 25.35 -7.29 -4.70
C LYS A 509 25.56 -7.77 -6.14
N VAL A 510 24.47 -7.92 -6.89
CA VAL A 510 24.51 -8.17 -8.33
C VAL A 510 24.77 -6.84 -9.06
N GLY A 511 25.75 -6.83 -9.96
CA GLY A 511 26.17 -5.65 -10.72
C GLY A 511 25.98 -5.77 -12.23
N LEU A 512 25.87 -6.99 -12.76
CA LEU A 512 25.71 -7.23 -14.19
C LEU A 512 24.87 -8.48 -14.46
N ILE A 513 23.91 -8.38 -15.38
CA ILE A 513 23.15 -9.50 -15.95
C ILE A 513 23.42 -9.54 -17.46
N VAL A 514 23.84 -10.70 -17.97
CA VAL A 514 24.14 -10.92 -19.40
C VAL A 514 23.19 -11.98 -19.97
N TYR A 515 22.31 -11.59 -20.89
CA TYR A 515 21.49 -12.51 -21.67
C TYR A 515 22.28 -13.15 -22.81
N ASN A 516 22.14 -14.47 -22.96
CA ASN A 516 22.70 -15.26 -24.06
C ASN A 516 21.56 -15.75 -24.98
N PRO A 517 21.38 -15.15 -26.17
CA PRO A 517 20.28 -15.50 -27.08
C PRO A 517 20.47 -16.86 -27.79
N GLN A 518 21.66 -17.45 -27.78
CA GLN A 518 21.89 -18.79 -28.36
C GLN A 518 21.35 -19.93 -27.48
N SER A 519 21.27 -19.71 -26.16
CA SER A 519 20.85 -20.70 -25.16
C SER A 519 19.60 -20.30 -24.38
N TRP A 520 19.13 -19.06 -24.55
CA TRP A 520 17.97 -18.49 -23.86
C TRP A 520 18.17 -18.49 -22.33
N THR A 521 19.35 -18.05 -21.89
CA THR A 521 19.75 -18.01 -20.46
C THR A 521 20.44 -16.71 -20.07
N PHE A 522 20.49 -16.44 -18.76
CA PHE A 522 21.11 -15.26 -18.15
C PHE A 522 22.30 -15.67 -17.29
N ASN A 523 23.48 -15.11 -17.57
CA ASN A 523 24.62 -15.16 -16.67
C ASN A 523 24.59 -13.95 -15.72
N VAL A 524 24.55 -14.22 -14.42
CA VAL A 524 24.41 -13.21 -13.36
C VAL A 524 25.77 -13.02 -12.67
N TYR A 525 26.21 -11.78 -12.54
CA TYR A 525 27.52 -11.39 -12.00
C TYR A 525 27.37 -10.40 -10.84
N SER A 526 28.23 -10.57 -9.85
CA SER A 526 28.40 -9.58 -8.76
C SER A 526 28.96 -8.25 -9.28
N ASP A 527 28.83 -7.20 -8.48
CA ASP A 527 29.49 -5.91 -8.71
C ASP A 527 31.03 -6.01 -8.75
N SER A 528 31.61 -7.02 -8.07
CA SER A 528 33.03 -7.39 -8.20
C SER A 528 33.44 -7.99 -9.56
N GLY A 529 32.47 -8.28 -10.44
CA GLY A 529 32.69 -8.99 -11.70
C GLY A 529 32.74 -10.52 -11.59
N SER A 530 32.66 -11.08 -10.38
CA SER A 530 32.61 -12.54 -10.18
C SER A 530 31.27 -13.12 -10.65
N LEU A 531 31.31 -14.16 -11.49
CA LEU A 531 30.12 -14.92 -11.94
C LEU A 531 29.46 -15.62 -10.76
N LEU A 532 28.14 -15.42 -10.62
CA LEU A 532 27.31 -15.98 -9.54
C LEU A 532 26.49 -17.19 -10.00
N GLY A 533 26.19 -17.29 -11.29
CA GLY A 533 25.53 -18.46 -11.89
C GLY A 533 24.92 -18.19 -13.26
N GLY A 534 24.51 -19.28 -13.93
CA GLY A 534 23.68 -19.25 -15.13
C GLY A 534 22.25 -19.67 -14.77
N PHE A 535 21.26 -18.92 -15.28
CA PHE A 535 19.85 -19.01 -14.91
C PHE A 535 18.96 -19.00 -16.15
N ASP A 536 17.81 -19.66 -16.07
CA ASP A 536 16.83 -19.72 -17.15
C ASP A 536 15.90 -18.48 -17.14
N ALA A 537 15.73 -17.82 -15.98
CA ALA A 537 15.01 -16.54 -15.86
C ALA A 537 15.54 -15.66 -14.69
N VAL A 538 15.20 -14.37 -14.71
CA VAL A 538 15.57 -13.40 -13.66
C VAL A 538 14.34 -12.65 -13.12
N VAL A 539 14.28 -12.48 -11.81
CA VAL A 539 13.23 -11.76 -11.08
C VAL A 539 13.84 -10.56 -10.38
N MET A 540 13.55 -9.37 -10.89
CA MET A 540 13.99 -8.08 -10.34
C MET A 540 13.07 -7.65 -9.18
N ALA A 541 13.32 -8.20 -8.00
CA ALA A 541 12.58 -7.95 -6.76
C ALA A 541 13.06 -6.72 -5.95
N THR A 542 13.68 -5.76 -6.65
CA THR A 542 14.13 -4.46 -6.13
C THR A 542 13.81 -3.36 -7.15
N PRO A 543 13.44 -2.13 -6.75
CA PRO A 543 13.27 -1.01 -7.69
C PRO A 543 14.56 -0.72 -8.48
N PHE A 544 14.43 -0.29 -9.74
CA PHE A 544 15.59 0.05 -10.58
C PHE A 544 16.44 1.19 -10.01
N GLN A 545 15.79 2.19 -9.41
CA GLN A 545 16.42 3.30 -8.71
C GLN A 545 17.22 2.82 -7.48
N GLN A 546 16.82 1.71 -6.85
CA GLN A 546 17.49 1.09 -5.70
C GLN A 546 18.48 -0.03 -6.11
N ALA A 547 18.45 -0.50 -7.37
CA ALA A 547 19.38 -1.50 -7.90
C ALA A 547 20.81 -0.95 -8.10
N GLY A 548 21.02 0.36 -7.93
CA GLY A 548 22.31 0.93 -7.52
C GLY A 548 23.51 0.62 -8.41
N GLY A 549 23.36 0.71 -9.74
CA GLY A 549 24.44 0.48 -10.70
C GLY A 549 24.42 -0.86 -11.43
N LEU A 550 23.40 -1.69 -11.20
CA LEU A 550 23.13 -2.89 -12.01
C LEU A 550 23.04 -2.57 -13.51
N GLU A 551 23.81 -3.27 -14.33
CA GLU A 551 23.73 -3.21 -15.80
C GLU A 551 23.11 -4.47 -16.42
N PHE A 552 22.41 -4.30 -17.54
CA PHE A 552 21.88 -5.39 -18.36
C PHE A 552 22.58 -5.39 -19.74
N LYS A 553 23.00 -6.57 -20.20
CA LYS A 553 23.67 -6.78 -21.49
C LYS A 553 23.06 -7.94 -22.25
N ILE A 554 23.22 -7.92 -23.57
CA ILE A 554 23.00 -9.04 -24.46
C ILE A 554 24.33 -9.43 -25.12
N GLN A 555 24.59 -10.74 -25.19
CA GLN A 555 25.74 -11.31 -25.88
C GLN A 555 25.48 -11.34 -27.39
N SER A 556 26.45 -10.89 -28.20
CA SER A 556 26.29 -10.89 -29.66
C SER A 556 26.11 -12.30 -30.22
N MET A 557 25.21 -12.43 -31.21
CA MET A 557 25.01 -13.69 -31.94
C MET A 557 26.18 -14.06 -32.85
N VAL A 558 27.01 -13.08 -33.24
CA VAL A 558 28.13 -13.27 -34.18
C VAL A 558 29.46 -13.49 -33.45
N ASP A 559 29.69 -12.78 -32.35
CA ASP A 559 30.91 -12.90 -31.54
C ASP A 559 30.53 -12.94 -30.04
N PRO A 560 30.56 -14.12 -29.39
CA PRO A 560 30.24 -14.25 -27.98
C PRO A 560 31.14 -13.45 -27.02
N SER A 561 32.28 -12.89 -27.46
CA SER A 561 33.08 -11.99 -26.62
C SER A 561 32.51 -10.57 -26.54
N VAL A 562 31.63 -10.19 -27.47
CA VAL A 562 31.03 -8.85 -27.56
C VAL A 562 29.73 -8.78 -26.75
N LEU A 563 29.70 -7.90 -25.75
CA LEU A 563 28.52 -7.57 -24.96
C LEU A 563 27.95 -6.20 -25.36
N MET A 564 26.70 -6.19 -25.79
CA MET A 564 25.93 -4.98 -26.13
C MET A 564 24.97 -4.63 -24.98
N PRO A 565 24.48 -3.39 -24.84
CA PRO A 565 23.39 -3.09 -23.92
C PRO A 565 22.15 -3.94 -24.24
N LEU A 566 21.51 -4.50 -23.22
CA LEU A 566 20.16 -5.04 -23.36
C LEU A 566 19.20 -3.86 -23.17
N TYR A 567 18.31 -3.65 -24.14
CA TYR A 567 17.21 -2.70 -24.03
C TYR A 567 15.93 -3.43 -23.64
N PHE A 568 15.01 -2.72 -23.00
CA PHE A 568 13.69 -3.20 -22.64
C PHE A 568 12.66 -2.55 -23.55
N ASP A 569 11.71 -3.34 -24.04
CA ASP A 569 10.59 -2.82 -24.82
C ASP A 569 9.63 -2.08 -23.89
N ASN A 570 9.82 -0.75 -23.80
CA ASN A 570 8.80 0.13 -23.26
C ASN A 570 7.56 0.00 -24.13
N GLY A 571 6.46 -0.50 -23.58
CA GLY A 571 5.24 -0.88 -24.31
C GLY A 571 4.51 0.29 -25.00
N GLY A 572 5.04 0.73 -26.13
CA GLY A 572 4.47 1.68 -27.07
C GLY A 572 4.97 1.36 -28.48
N GLU A 573 4.17 1.71 -29.48
CA GLU A 573 4.43 1.33 -30.87
C GLU A 573 5.71 1.99 -31.42
N PHE A 574 6.59 1.18 -32.02
CA PHE A 574 7.69 1.66 -32.86
C PHE A 574 7.27 1.53 -34.33
N GLU A 575 7.14 2.66 -35.03
CA GLU A 575 7.17 2.65 -36.50
C GLU A 575 8.59 2.32 -36.98
N ASP A 576 8.70 1.66 -38.15
CA ASP A 576 9.98 1.35 -38.79
C ASP A 576 10.71 2.64 -39.22
N VAL A 577 11.62 3.14 -38.39
CA VAL A 577 12.51 4.26 -38.73
C VAL A 577 13.79 3.74 -39.37
N GLU A 578 14.06 4.15 -40.62
CA GLU A 578 15.26 3.77 -41.37
C GLU A 578 16.58 4.14 -40.63
N GLU A 579 17.67 3.45 -41.00
CA GLU A 579 18.96 3.34 -40.30
C GLU A 579 19.78 4.66 -40.17
N SER A 580 19.17 5.84 -40.33
CA SER A 580 19.86 7.13 -40.53
C SER A 580 19.44 8.27 -39.60
N THR A 581 18.87 8.00 -38.41
CA THR A 581 18.77 9.04 -37.35
C THR A 581 18.75 8.53 -35.90
N VAL A 582 19.48 7.45 -35.56
CA VAL A 582 19.54 6.91 -34.18
C VAL A 582 20.31 7.85 -33.23
N THR A 583 19.61 8.90 -32.79
CA THR A 583 20.05 9.82 -31.72
C THR A 583 18.93 10.04 -30.69
N MET A 584 18.15 8.99 -30.42
CA MET A 584 17.52 8.78 -29.10
C MET A 584 18.64 8.84 -28.05
N THR A 585 18.90 10.03 -27.52
CA THR A 585 20.14 10.22 -26.76
C THR A 585 20.08 9.43 -25.46
N LYS A 586 21.23 8.87 -25.08
CA LYS A 586 21.55 8.28 -23.76
C LYS A 586 21.03 9.10 -22.56
N LYS A 587 20.77 10.38 -22.78
CA LYS A 587 20.19 11.37 -21.89
C LYS A 587 18.76 11.05 -21.44
N GLU A 588 17.88 10.46 -22.25
CA GLU A 588 16.48 10.26 -21.85
C GLU A 588 16.35 9.12 -20.83
N PHE A 589 16.97 7.96 -21.08
CA PHE A 589 17.15 6.88 -20.10
C PHE A 589 18.15 7.21 -18.97
N HIS A 590 18.74 8.42 -18.95
CA HIS A 590 19.47 8.98 -17.81
C HIS A 590 18.78 10.19 -17.17
N ASN A 591 17.72 10.74 -17.76
CA ASN A 591 16.92 11.79 -17.14
C ASN A 591 15.92 11.18 -16.16
N SER A 592 15.51 9.91 -16.33
CA SER A 592 14.94 9.08 -15.25
C SER A 592 15.96 8.70 -14.16
N ARG A 593 17.22 9.13 -14.28
CA ARG A 593 18.22 9.15 -13.18
C ARG A 593 18.39 10.56 -12.59
N THR A 594 17.44 11.49 -12.78
CA THR A 594 17.30 12.61 -11.83
C THR A 594 16.87 12.05 -10.48
N ASN A 595 17.49 12.52 -9.39
CA ASN A 595 17.45 11.89 -8.06
C ASN A 595 16.11 11.98 -7.29
N THR A 596 14.97 12.07 -7.98
CA THR A 596 13.71 12.59 -7.44
C THR A 596 12.54 11.59 -7.37
N ASP A 597 12.72 10.38 -7.90
CA ASP A 597 11.66 9.35 -8.00
C ASP A 597 11.17 8.76 -6.67
N TYR A 598 11.82 9.04 -5.54
CA TYR A 598 11.52 8.47 -4.22
C TYR A 598 11.57 9.52 -3.12
N ILE A 599 10.60 9.52 -2.19
CA ILE A 599 10.51 10.55 -1.14
C ILE A 599 11.47 10.22 0.01
N THR A 600 12.51 11.06 0.15
CA THR A 600 13.46 11.00 1.27
C THR A 600 12.70 10.92 2.59
N THR A 601 12.94 9.80 3.29
CA THR A 601 12.28 9.47 4.54
C THR A 601 13.34 8.95 5.50
N VAL A 602 13.26 9.37 6.76
CA VAL A 602 14.15 8.98 7.84
C VAL A 602 13.32 8.50 9.02
N THR A 603 13.62 7.31 9.53
CA THR A 603 13.10 6.84 10.82
C THR A 603 14.14 7.12 11.91
N THR A 604 13.80 7.91 12.92
CA THR A 604 14.64 8.16 14.09
C THR A 604 14.02 7.53 15.34
N VAL A 605 14.83 6.87 16.16
CA VAL A 605 14.43 6.27 17.44
C VAL A 605 15.05 7.06 18.59
N ILE A 606 14.21 7.56 19.51
CA ILE A 606 14.62 8.48 20.58
C ILE A 606 14.19 7.95 21.95
N GLU A 607 15.12 8.00 22.91
CA GLU A 607 14.90 7.81 24.34
C GLU A 607 14.70 9.19 24.99
N ALA A 608 13.60 9.40 25.73
CA ALA A 608 13.30 10.66 26.39
C ALA A 608 12.34 10.49 27.59
N SER A 609 12.24 11.51 28.45
CA SER A 609 11.27 11.52 29.57
C SER A 609 9.86 11.88 29.10
N ARG A 610 9.74 12.89 28.22
CA ARG A 610 8.51 13.28 27.53
C ARG A 610 8.82 14.10 26.26
N VAL A 611 7.82 14.25 25.41
CA VAL A 611 7.75 15.37 24.45
C VAL A 611 7.39 16.65 25.21
N LYS A 612 7.93 17.80 24.80
CA LYS A 612 7.51 19.12 25.26
C LYS A 612 6.32 19.60 24.41
N ILE A 613 5.15 19.75 25.04
CA ILE A 613 3.90 20.20 24.39
C ILE A 613 3.97 21.66 23.93
N GLU A 614 4.89 22.40 24.56
CA GLU A 614 5.18 23.81 24.37
C GLU A 614 5.76 24.08 22.96
N GLU A 615 6.39 23.09 22.33
CA GLU A 615 6.96 23.13 20.97
C GLU A 615 5.93 22.82 19.85
N PHE A 616 4.65 22.74 20.21
CA PHE A 616 3.52 22.42 19.33
C PHE A 616 2.31 23.36 19.60
N GLY A 617 2.61 24.63 19.91
CA GLY A 617 1.65 25.66 20.35
C GLY A 617 0.76 25.26 21.53
N GLY A 618 1.18 24.25 22.29
CA GLY A 618 0.29 23.46 23.14
C GLY A 618 0.35 23.81 24.61
N GLN A 619 -0.74 23.47 25.31
CA GLN A 619 -0.85 23.41 26.76
C GLN A 619 -1.61 22.11 27.14
N GLY A 620 -1.38 21.61 28.34
CA GLY A 620 -1.96 20.36 28.84
C GLY A 620 -1.15 19.10 28.49
N GLU A 621 -1.78 17.92 28.53
CA GLU A 621 -1.10 16.66 28.21
C GLU A 621 -0.74 16.51 26.73
N VAL A 622 0.43 15.91 26.48
CA VAL A 622 0.81 15.39 25.16
C VAL A 622 -0.01 14.13 24.85
N PRO A 623 -0.55 13.96 23.63
CA PRO A 623 -0.93 12.66 23.11
C PRO A 623 0.27 11.72 22.99
N GLU A 624 0.06 10.40 23.07
CA GLU A 624 1.14 9.41 22.87
C GLU A 624 1.61 9.33 21.40
N SER A 625 0.78 9.72 20.43
CA SER A 625 1.18 9.92 19.02
C SER A 625 0.79 11.31 18.49
N ILE A 626 1.68 11.95 17.75
CA ILE A 626 1.45 13.22 17.05
C ILE A 626 1.64 12.98 15.56
N TYR A 627 0.60 13.23 14.76
CA TYR A 627 0.64 13.19 13.31
C TYR A 627 0.48 14.61 12.75
N PHE A 628 1.22 14.96 11.71
CA PHE A 628 1.28 16.33 11.20
C PHE A 628 0.39 16.47 9.96
N ALA A 629 -0.42 17.53 9.89
CA ALA A 629 -1.30 17.85 8.77
C ALA A 629 -1.08 19.29 8.27
N SER A 630 -2.09 19.90 7.65
CA SER A 630 -2.23 21.37 7.56
C SER A 630 -3.71 21.72 7.68
N SER A 631 -4.14 22.74 8.42
CA SER A 631 -5.56 23.16 8.36
C SER A 631 -5.88 23.95 7.09
N LYS A 632 -4.87 24.24 6.27
CA LYS A 632 -4.95 25.02 5.04
C LYS A 632 -4.65 24.09 3.86
N ASP A 633 -5.23 24.39 2.70
CA ASP A 633 -4.91 23.69 1.43
C ASP A 633 -3.54 24.23 0.95
N THR A 634 -2.43 23.64 1.43
CA THR A 634 -1.07 24.18 1.31
C THR A 634 -0.01 23.10 1.05
N THR A 635 0.87 23.36 0.08
CA THR A 635 2.05 22.54 -0.25
C THR A 635 3.24 22.73 0.71
N GLU A 636 3.20 23.72 1.60
CA GLU A 636 4.09 23.78 2.77
C GLU A 636 3.63 22.73 3.81
N LEU A 637 4.04 21.49 3.57
CA LEU A 637 3.55 20.33 4.33
C LEU A 637 4.21 20.20 5.71
N TYR A 638 5.50 20.49 5.79
CA TYR A 638 6.36 20.18 6.92
C TYR A 638 6.97 21.48 7.47
N GLY A 639 6.80 21.74 8.77
CA GLY A 639 7.50 22.85 9.44
C GLY A 639 9.02 22.62 9.47
N GLU A 640 9.79 23.62 9.91
CA GLU A 640 11.28 23.67 9.81
C GLU A 640 12.06 22.39 10.19
N SER A 641 11.49 21.56 11.08
CA SER A 641 12.06 20.29 11.52
C SER A 641 11.98 19.15 10.49
N GLY A 642 11.13 19.27 9.46
CA GLY A 642 10.86 18.21 8.48
C GLY A 642 10.14 16.98 9.06
N ILE A 643 9.58 17.06 10.27
CA ILE A 643 8.90 15.96 10.95
C ILE A 643 7.45 15.83 10.46
N PHE A 644 6.96 14.58 10.34
CA PHE A 644 5.55 14.31 10.04
C PHE A 644 4.87 13.26 10.94
N SER A 645 5.62 12.53 11.76
CA SER A 645 5.06 11.73 12.85
C SER A 645 6.02 11.64 14.03
N VAL A 646 5.49 11.69 15.26
CA VAL A 646 6.16 11.33 16.51
C VAL A 646 5.26 10.36 17.26
N THR A 647 5.68 9.11 17.43
CA THR A 647 4.86 8.04 18.03
C THR A 647 5.60 7.36 19.18
N GLN A 648 4.98 7.31 20.36
CA GLN A 648 5.49 6.59 21.51
C GLN A 648 5.26 5.07 21.36
N LEU A 649 6.33 4.29 21.36
CA LEU A 649 6.28 2.83 21.25
C LEU A 649 6.20 2.15 22.62
N LYS A 650 7.12 2.50 23.54
CA LYS A 650 7.26 1.84 24.86
C LYS A 650 7.46 2.88 25.95
N VAL A 651 7.06 2.54 27.18
CA VAL A 651 7.37 3.25 28.41
C VAL A 651 8.06 2.26 29.35
N SER A 652 9.11 2.69 30.06
CA SER A 652 9.69 1.88 31.14
C SER A 652 8.84 1.98 32.40
N GLU A 653 8.58 0.85 33.05
CA GLU A 653 7.86 0.81 34.34
C GLU A 653 8.78 1.24 35.51
N ASP A 654 10.10 1.09 35.38
CA ASP A 654 11.08 1.38 36.43
C ASP A 654 11.49 2.87 36.46
N SER A 655 11.88 3.43 35.31
CA SER A 655 12.37 4.82 35.20
C SER A 655 11.33 5.84 34.72
N GLY A 656 10.18 5.38 34.20
CA GLY A 656 9.19 6.25 33.54
C GLY A 656 9.65 6.87 32.22
N THR A 657 10.85 6.53 31.74
CA THR A 657 11.36 6.94 30.41
C THR A 657 10.52 6.32 29.28
N ARG A 658 10.65 6.90 28.09
CA ARG A 658 9.80 6.61 26.92
C ARG A 658 10.66 6.44 25.68
N LEU A 659 10.25 5.49 24.85
CA LEU A 659 10.86 5.17 23.56
C LEU A 659 9.93 5.68 22.45
N PHE A 660 10.45 6.58 21.61
CA PHE A 660 9.72 7.22 20.52
C PHE A 660 10.28 6.80 19.16
N LYS A 661 9.39 6.63 18.17
CA LYS A 661 9.69 6.53 16.74
C LYS A 661 9.23 7.81 16.06
N ILE A 662 10.11 8.42 15.28
CA ILE A 662 9.88 9.66 14.57
C ILE A 662 10.07 9.40 13.09
N PHE A 663 9.13 9.86 12.25
CA PHE A 663 9.32 9.94 10.81
C PHE A 663 9.53 11.40 10.39
N SER A 664 10.58 11.64 9.61
CA SER A 664 11.02 12.96 9.15
C SER A 664 11.69 12.90 7.78
N GLN A 665 11.80 14.03 7.09
CA GLN A 665 12.48 14.14 5.78
C GLN A 665 14.02 14.15 5.87
N ARG A 666 14.58 14.24 7.09
CA ARG A 666 16.01 14.22 7.38
C ARG A 666 16.27 13.69 8.79
N VAL A 667 17.52 13.38 9.12
CA VAL A 667 17.92 13.13 10.51
C VAL A 667 17.75 14.41 11.34
N LEU A 668 17.20 14.27 12.54
CA LEU A 668 17.10 15.36 13.51
C LEU A 668 18.44 15.56 14.21
N ASN A 669 18.90 16.80 14.34
CA ASN A 669 20.13 17.08 15.07
C ASN A 669 19.87 17.15 16.60
N GLU A 670 20.93 17.11 17.41
CA GLU A 670 20.81 17.15 18.87
C GLU A 670 20.04 18.36 19.40
N VAL A 671 20.13 19.53 18.76
CA VAL A 671 19.47 20.76 19.22
C VAL A 671 17.95 20.62 19.03
N GLU A 672 17.52 20.06 17.89
CA GLU A 672 16.10 19.77 17.63
C GLU A 672 15.55 18.70 18.58
N VAL A 673 16.33 17.66 18.84
CA VAL A 673 15.96 16.61 19.79
C VAL A 673 15.86 17.15 21.22
N LYS A 674 16.85 17.92 21.69
CA LYS A 674 16.85 18.54 23.03
C LYS A 674 15.83 19.69 23.15
N ARG A 675 15.39 20.27 22.03
CA ARG A 675 14.24 21.18 21.93
C ARG A 675 12.93 20.41 22.13
N ILE A 676 12.62 19.44 21.28
CA ILE A 676 11.32 18.73 21.25
C ILE A 676 11.15 17.75 22.42
N PHE A 677 12.22 17.12 22.90
CA PHE A 677 12.17 16.04 23.88
C PHE A 677 12.94 16.41 25.17
N GLU A 678 12.28 16.25 26.32
CA GLU A 678 12.92 16.42 27.63
C GLU A 678 13.81 15.22 27.94
N GLY A 679 15.12 15.48 28.11
CA GLY A 679 16.15 14.43 28.23
C GLY A 679 16.42 13.67 26.93
N GLY A 680 16.02 14.21 25.77
CA GLY A 680 16.07 13.52 24.48
C GLY A 680 17.46 13.06 24.04
N LYS A 681 17.57 11.78 23.69
CA LYS A 681 18.76 11.10 23.18
C LYS A 681 18.39 10.22 21.99
N ILE A 682 19.10 10.34 20.87
CA ILE A 682 18.94 9.45 19.72
C ILE A 682 19.55 8.08 20.09
N LEU A 683 18.78 7.00 19.94
CA LEU A 683 19.28 5.63 20.04
C LEU A 683 19.69 5.08 18.66
N ALA A 684 18.97 5.46 17.62
CA ALA A 684 19.28 5.09 16.24
C ALA A 684 18.62 6.07 15.25
N ALA A 685 19.16 6.14 14.04
CA ALA A 685 18.52 6.75 12.89
C ALA A 685 18.75 5.87 11.65
N HIS A 686 17.77 5.83 10.74
CA HIS A 686 17.90 5.17 9.45
C HIS A 686 17.25 6.04 8.38
N ALA A 687 18.07 6.56 7.46
CA ALA A 687 17.58 7.09 6.19
C ALA A 687 17.28 5.92 5.24
N TRP A 688 16.18 6.03 4.50
CA TRP A 688 15.75 5.02 3.53
C TRP A 688 16.37 5.26 2.15
N ASP A 689 17.69 5.47 2.08
CA ASP A 689 18.38 5.78 0.83
C ASP A 689 18.62 4.55 -0.07
N SER A 690 19.01 4.83 -1.32
CA SER A 690 19.28 3.88 -2.41
C SER A 690 20.68 3.25 -2.33
N GLY A 691 21.46 3.53 -1.29
CA GLY A 691 22.66 2.79 -0.93
C GLY A 691 23.96 3.61 -0.82
N THR A 692 24.10 4.44 0.21
CA THR A 692 25.44 4.76 0.78
C THR A 692 25.41 5.05 2.28
N ALA A 693 25.95 4.11 3.07
CA ALA A 693 26.30 4.22 4.49
C ALA A 693 25.15 4.52 5.49
N ALA A 694 25.11 3.79 6.61
CA ALA A 694 24.19 4.09 7.69
C ALA A 694 24.51 5.48 8.29
N VAL A 695 23.53 6.39 8.29
CA VAL A 695 23.71 7.75 8.83
C VAL A 695 23.98 7.69 10.32
N THR A 696 25.19 8.07 10.71
CA THR A 696 25.58 8.23 12.12
C THR A 696 25.23 9.65 12.61
N PRO A 697 25.02 9.85 13.93
CA PRO A 697 24.84 11.19 14.50
C PRO A 697 25.96 12.17 14.14
N ASP A 698 27.16 11.65 13.88
CA ASP A 698 28.38 12.40 13.59
C ASP A 698 28.49 12.88 12.12
N ASN A 699 27.65 12.38 11.20
CA ASN A 699 27.67 12.78 9.79
C ASN A 699 26.25 12.89 9.17
N PRO A 700 25.47 13.92 9.54
CA PRO A 700 24.08 14.09 9.09
C PRO A 700 23.93 14.70 7.68
N THR A 701 25.02 14.95 6.95
CA THR A 701 25.06 15.80 5.73
C THR A 701 25.24 15.05 4.40
N SER A 702 25.05 13.73 4.35
CA SER A 702 24.93 13.00 3.09
C SER A 702 23.70 13.46 2.31
N THR A 703 23.86 13.88 1.04
CA THR A 703 22.73 14.25 0.17
C THR A 703 21.89 13.01 -0.14
N PHE A 704 20.71 12.91 0.48
CA PHE A 704 19.82 11.76 0.36
C PHE A 704 19.18 11.69 -1.03
N ASN A 705 19.42 10.59 -1.74
CA ASN A 705 18.89 10.31 -3.09
C ASN A 705 18.16 8.96 -3.13
N GLY A 706 17.39 8.67 -2.08
CA GLY A 706 16.51 7.52 -1.99
C GLY A 706 15.50 7.69 -0.87
N GLY A 707 14.38 6.97 -0.97
CA GLY A 707 13.25 7.09 -0.07
C GLY A 707 12.61 5.75 0.27
N ALA A 708 11.76 5.77 1.29
CA ALA A 708 10.97 4.60 1.70
C ALA A 708 9.90 4.22 0.67
N TYR A 709 9.43 5.20 -0.12
CA TYR A 709 8.33 5.08 -1.08
C TYR A 709 8.64 5.86 -2.37
N PRO A 710 8.11 5.45 -3.52
CA PRO A 710 8.18 6.26 -4.74
C PRO A 710 7.47 7.60 -4.58
N HIS A 711 7.78 8.56 -5.46
CA HIS A 711 6.98 9.76 -5.62
C HIS A 711 5.83 9.49 -6.61
N PHE A 712 4.62 9.27 -6.08
CA PHE A 712 3.40 9.16 -6.89
C PHE A 712 2.94 10.52 -7.41
N GLY A 713 2.70 10.65 -8.72
CA GLY A 713 1.88 11.74 -9.29
C GLY A 713 0.38 11.49 -9.07
N PRO A 714 -0.51 12.45 -9.40
CA PRO A 714 -1.94 12.33 -9.15
C PRO A 714 -2.70 11.37 -10.09
N THR A 715 -2.19 11.09 -11.30
CA THR A 715 -2.85 10.20 -12.28
C THR A 715 -1.95 9.06 -12.77
N LEU A 716 -2.54 8.07 -13.44
CA LEU A 716 -1.84 6.88 -13.95
C LEU A 716 -0.67 7.21 -14.89
N GLU A 717 -0.81 8.24 -15.71
CA GLU A 717 0.21 8.73 -16.65
C GLU A 717 1.43 9.34 -15.93
N GLU A 718 1.28 9.67 -14.64
CA GLU A 718 2.31 10.28 -13.78
C GLU A 718 2.82 9.30 -12.71
N GLN A 719 2.57 8.00 -12.85
CA GLN A 719 3.14 6.97 -11.96
C GLN A 719 4.55 6.55 -12.41
N PRO A 720 5.45 6.20 -11.46
CA PRO A 720 6.82 5.84 -11.80
C PRO A 720 6.89 4.51 -12.57
N PRO A 721 7.47 4.46 -13.79
CA PRO A 721 7.59 3.25 -14.58
C PRO A 721 8.70 2.31 -14.05
N PRO A 722 8.73 1.03 -14.47
CA PRO A 722 7.76 0.37 -15.36
C PRO A 722 6.57 -0.24 -14.60
N THR A 723 5.40 -0.18 -15.24
CA THR A 723 4.13 -0.79 -14.80
C THR A 723 4.00 -2.27 -15.20
N ALA A 724 4.85 -2.75 -16.12
CA ALA A 724 4.84 -4.11 -16.64
C ALA A 724 5.54 -5.11 -15.70
N PHE A 725 4.92 -6.27 -15.49
CA PHE A 725 5.46 -7.39 -14.69
C PHE A 725 6.53 -8.20 -15.42
N LYS A 726 6.65 -8.06 -16.73
CA LYS A 726 7.73 -8.60 -17.55
C LYS A 726 8.31 -7.46 -18.39
N ILE A 727 9.61 -7.24 -18.27
CA ILE A 727 10.32 -6.10 -18.90
C ILE A 727 11.20 -6.54 -20.07
N PHE A 728 11.44 -7.85 -20.19
CA PHE A 728 12.14 -8.44 -21.32
C PHE A 728 11.45 -9.76 -21.68
N ALA A 729 11.12 -9.91 -22.96
CA ALA A 729 10.29 -11.00 -23.48
C ALA A 729 10.85 -12.39 -23.14
N ASP A 730 12.18 -12.55 -23.10
CA ASP A 730 12.85 -13.84 -22.87
C ASP A 730 13.15 -14.11 -21.38
N GLY A 731 12.43 -13.48 -20.44
CA GLY A 731 12.37 -13.95 -19.04
C GLY A 731 12.98 -13.04 -17.97
N ILE A 732 12.92 -11.71 -18.11
CA ILE A 732 13.14 -10.81 -16.97
C ILE A 732 11.80 -10.28 -16.45
N PHE A 733 11.48 -10.66 -15.21
CA PHE A 733 10.24 -10.32 -14.51
C PHE A 733 10.48 -9.27 -13.42
N TYR A 734 9.48 -8.44 -13.14
CA TYR A 734 9.58 -7.30 -12.22
C TYR A 734 8.36 -7.25 -11.28
N PRO A 735 8.33 -8.03 -10.18
CA PRO A 735 7.20 -8.03 -9.24
C PRO A 735 7.00 -6.66 -8.56
N THR A 736 8.07 -5.87 -8.52
CA THR A 736 8.09 -4.48 -8.06
C THR A 736 7.28 -3.54 -8.96
N ALA A 737 6.87 -3.95 -10.17
CA ALA A 737 6.01 -3.14 -11.06
C ALA A 737 4.76 -2.62 -10.35
N PHE A 738 4.16 -3.44 -9.48
CA PHE A 738 2.95 -3.12 -8.75
C PHE A 738 3.12 -1.93 -7.78
N GLU A 739 4.35 -1.65 -7.34
CA GLU A 739 4.66 -0.53 -6.45
C GLU A 739 4.33 0.82 -7.09
N SER A 740 4.36 0.94 -8.42
CA SER A 740 3.90 2.12 -9.17
C SER A 740 2.44 2.52 -8.88
N THR A 741 1.65 1.62 -8.29
CA THR A 741 0.24 1.85 -7.93
C THR A 741 -0.05 1.78 -6.42
N GLY A 742 1.00 1.71 -5.60
CA GLY A 742 0.93 1.72 -4.14
C GLY A 742 1.96 0.80 -3.48
N SER A 743 2.49 1.21 -2.33
CA SER A 743 3.59 0.50 -1.64
C SER A 743 3.17 0.01 -0.25
N ALA A 744 2.89 -1.29 -0.14
CA ALA A 744 2.61 -1.97 1.11
C ALA A 744 2.99 -3.46 1.00
N MET A 745 3.22 -4.14 2.13
CA MET A 745 3.68 -5.54 2.14
C MET A 745 2.75 -6.47 1.34
N GLU A 746 1.43 -6.35 1.48
CA GLU A 746 0.48 -7.17 0.73
C GLU A 746 0.50 -6.88 -0.78
N LEU A 747 0.73 -5.63 -1.18
CA LEU A 747 0.83 -5.25 -2.60
C LEU A 747 2.09 -5.87 -3.24
N ALA A 748 3.22 -5.83 -2.53
CA ALA A 748 4.44 -6.51 -2.98
C ALA A 748 4.27 -8.05 -3.04
N ALA A 749 3.49 -8.64 -2.12
CA ALA A 749 3.12 -10.06 -2.17
C ALA A 749 2.15 -10.39 -3.32
N ILE A 750 1.24 -9.48 -3.68
CA ILE A 750 0.37 -9.59 -4.86
C ILE A 750 1.20 -9.55 -6.15
N GLY A 751 2.09 -8.56 -6.32
CA GLY A 751 2.98 -8.48 -7.47
C GLY A 751 3.90 -9.70 -7.60
N ALA A 752 4.38 -10.23 -6.47
CA ALA A 752 5.08 -11.50 -6.42
C ALA A 752 4.24 -12.69 -6.87
N LYS A 753 2.94 -12.75 -6.52
CA LYS A 753 2.07 -13.83 -6.99
C LYS A 753 1.76 -13.74 -8.49
N VAL A 754 1.60 -12.53 -9.04
CA VAL A 754 1.46 -12.34 -10.50
C VAL A 754 2.69 -12.88 -11.23
N VAL A 755 3.89 -12.45 -10.83
CA VAL A 755 5.15 -12.92 -11.45
C VAL A 755 5.36 -14.43 -11.27
N ALA A 756 5.08 -14.99 -10.10
CA ALA A 756 5.17 -16.43 -9.90
C ALA A 756 4.19 -17.21 -10.80
N ASN A 757 2.97 -16.70 -11.02
CA ASN A 757 2.03 -17.30 -11.96
C ASN A 757 2.54 -17.24 -13.41
N MET A 758 3.15 -16.13 -13.84
CA MET A 758 3.70 -15.97 -15.20
C MET A 758 4.85 -16.96 -15.45
N ILE A 759 5.78 -17.09 -14.49
CA ILE A 759 6.88 -18.06 -14.56
C ILE A 759 6.34 -19.51 -14.64
N ILE A 760 5.28 -19.83 -13.89
CA ILE A 760 4.63 -21.15 -13.94
C ILE A 760 3.93 -21.39 -15.28
N GLU A 761 3.22 -20.41 -15.83
CA GLU A 761 2.54 -20.51 -17.12
C GLU A 761 3.53 -20.71 -18.28
N GLU A 762 4.61 -19.94 -18.30
CA GLU A 762 5.68 -20.05 -19.31
C GLU A 762 6.43 -21.39 -19.20
N ALA A 763 6.71 -21.87 -18.00
CA ALA A 763 7.32 -23.19 -17.79
C ALA A 763 6.43 -24.34 -18.32
N ILE A 764 5.11 -24.26 -18.06
CA ILE A 764 4.14 -25.26 -18.55
C ILE A 764 4.03 -25.25 -20.08
N GLU A 765 4.05 -24.08 -20.73
CA GLU A 765 3.99 -24.03 -22.21
C GLU A 765 5.32 -24.49 -22.85
N LEU A 766 6.47 -24.19 -22.23
CA LEU A 766 7.76 -24.75 -22.67
C LEU A 766 7.79 -26.29 -22.57
N GLU A 767 7.24 -26.88 -21.51
CA GLU A 767 7.07 -28.34 -21.42
C GLU A 767 6.13 -28.88 -22.49
N ARG A 768 5.00 -28.20 -22.78
CA ARG A 768 4.06 -28.60 -23.85
C ARG A 768 4.71 -28.57 -25.23
N ILE A 769 5.44 -27.50 -25.56
CA ILE A 769 6.17 -27.36 -26.84
C ILE A 769 7.22 -28.48 -26.94
N SER A 770 8.05 -28.66 -25.92
CA SER A 770 9.07 -29.71 -25.89
C SER A 770 8.47 -31.12 -26.05
N ASN A 771 7.26 -31.37 -25.53
CA ASN A 771 6.58 -32.65 -25.68
C ASN A 771 5.92 -32.84 -27.06
N ARG A 772 5.48 -31.76 -27.73
CA ARG A 772 5.01 -31.80 -29.13
C ARG A 772 6.15 -32.13 -30.08
N ASP A 773 7.29 -31.46 -29.97
CA ASP A 773 8.46 -31.66 -30.83
C ASP A 773 9.02 -33.10 -30.74
N LYS A 774 8.89 -33.72 -29.55
CA LYS A 774 9.27 -35.12 -29.31
C LYS A 774 8.25 -36.14 -29.85
N ASN A 775 7.02 -35.76 -30.17
CA ASN A 775 5.95 -36.69 -30.55
C ASN A 775 4.87 -36.05 -31.47
N PRO A 776 5.20 -35.70 -32.73
CA PRO A 776 4.30 -35.00 -33.65
C PRO A 776 3.04 -35.80 -34.04
N ASP A 777 3.08 -37.13 -33.98
CA ASP A 777 1.92 -37.99 -34.30
C ASP A 777 0.82 -37.91 -33.23
N ALA A 778 1.15 -37.59 -31.98
CA ALA A 778 0.16 -37.49 -30.90
C ALA A 778 -0.79 -36.30 -31.06
N SER A 779 -0.30 -35.16 -31.57
CA SER A 779 -1.12 -33.96 -31.81
C SER A 779 -2.26 -34.17 -32.82
N TYR A 780 -2.19 -35.20 -33.66
CA TYR A 780 -3.26 -35.56 -34.60
C TYR A 780 -4.42 -36.36 -33.96
N GLN A 781 -4.41 -36.61 -32.65
CA GLN A 781 -5.53 -37.23 -31.91
C GLN A 781 -6.18 -36.33 -30.84
N GLU A 782 -5.68 -35.11 -30.62
CA GLU A 782 -6.34 -34.10 -29.76
C GLU A 782 -7.19 -33.07 -30.53
N LEU A 783 -7.18 -33.12 -31.87
CA LEU A 783 -7.95 -32.27 -32.80
C LEU A 783 -9.14 -33.01 -33.42
#